data_AF-A0A2V8HDG8-F1
#
_entry.id   AF-A0A2V8HDG8-F1
#
_cell.length_a   1.000
_cell.length_b   1.000
_cell.length_c   1.000
_cell.angle_alpha   90.00
_cell.angle_beta   90.00
_cell.angle_gamma   90.00
#
_symmetry.space_group_name_H-M   'P 1'
#
loop_
_entity.id
_entity.type
_entity.pdbx_description
1 polymer ?
#
loop_
_entity_poly.entity_id
_entity_poly.type
_entity_poly.pdbx_seq_one_letter_code
_entity_poly.pdbx_strand_id
1 'polypeptide(L)'
;ADARKGYKILHVTDLDAAGRGAAMRAEARKYFKTLPASEQARLNAAIDKKFWKTRNYKPGEQLGSSADDQLMAQQWLEIREEFVEQQRQLDELPPRIKEFLFRKDGPPLDPEHFADALRIARRLERFTDAELADYKTKINTQTTDWKEFQDSLERYEIGQRVRAEDRKDRERIKTKLFGVEDVYRKYRDVRSLRTGLVLNAVVGAAASLGTGGAVQGGLAPLLRRMEAELEAELPRYGFGGIAEFERYIQDYELAFQKETVAIAFDLLARYEHVLYEEEKRYQDPANVTTLFQSLSQTKAKEKYREAAEHKEVARNILPDPELHRYFAGEFEMKMQEEALARSARAEAEAEFKGATSGHPLLANRDFPREGLTRAGAGDVQSILLDYIRARRDDIGRTRAHLTKTPHMIFGLDDLLKVSYQVQEITPGSIFDLIVRDRIRDDTISDIIWKIVIAVIALALGILSFGTGTIAVLAAVGAFGISAYQAIEEYREYEIKSSAYGAQLLSDDPSFAWVIVAIVSAGIDLAAAGSAIKAIRPAAEAFNATGDIAKFEKELKAIAEIDEKLRANAIKAARAELQYRQAVKGLLATSGRLNSILIPAEEFGKLVGVAYYLAKRGVIAFEKFLLELKAQKLIGELTELSPEAQVLLKRAFEEGLEKSRTGLLKYGELSEQIKNVYKSAEVEDIAAHGKLLGYSDKEIGDFLEAGSIAKPAKKPPKVPLTPDQVKEQMTNWASVVKPRGYPYLFESLERFESFKGAVKGLVKKYGLPDGELVLQGSSLRTPLAKDVDIALFVSDAEFAKYAEQCRSGLLSRVGDKARANLLEALDKQIADGYISKFFIDRPFAPATFGEDAKAILDVPFKVETDISVMKASSKLALSPALKL
;
A
#
# COMPACT_ATOMS: atom_id res chain seq x y z
N ALA A 1 -27.76 16.90 40.30
CA ALA A 1 -27.66 18.27 39.76
C ALA A 1 -28.33 18.39 38.38
N ASP A 2 -28.33 17.34 37.55
CA ASP A 2 -28.81 17.41 36.16
C ASP A 2 -30.32 17.32 35.95
N ALA A 3 -31.08 16.76 36.90
CA ALA A 3 -32.55 16.76 36.84
C ALA A 3 -33.18 18.17 36.95
N ARG A 4 -32.46 19.14 37.55
CA ARG A 4 -32.91 20.55 37.63
C ARG A 4 -32.66 21.33 36.32
N LYS A 5 -32.02 20.73 35.32
CA LYS A 5 -31.73 21.32 34.00
C LYS A 5 -32.62 20.76 32.86
N GLY A 6 -33.65 19.98 33.18
CA GLY A 6 -34.59 19.47 32.17
C GLY A 6 -34.11 18.24 31.38
N TYR A 7 -32.98 17.63 31.73
CA TYR A 7 -32.56 16.37 31.14
C TYR A 7 -33.31 15.19 31.78
N LYS A 8 -34.04 14.41 30.96
CA LYS A 8 -34.57 13.10 31.36
C LYS A 8 -33.43 12.07 31.32
N ILE A 9 -33.12 11.48 32.47
CA ILE A 9 -32.25 10.29 32.55
C ILE A 9 -33.07 9.11 32.03
N LEU A 10 -32.73 8.61 30.83
CA LEU A 10 -33.21 7.34 30.31
C LEU A 10 -32.32 6.24 30.87
N HIS A 11 -32.85 5.44 31.80
CA HIS A 11 -32.26 4.14 32.11
C HIS A 11 -32.65 3.17 31.01
N VAL A 12 -31.70 2.88 30.11
CA VAL A 12 -31.81 1.77 29.17
C VAL A 12 -31.12 0.58 29.83
N THR A 13 -31.90 -0.39 30.31
CA THR A 13 -31.38 -1.67 30.79
C THR A 13 -31.39 -2.63 29.60
N ASP A 14 -30.21 -2.86 29.00
CA ASP A 14 -30.02 -3.88 27.98
C ASP A 14 -30.07 -5.28 28.63
N LEU A 15 -31.17 -6.00 28.44
CA LEU A 15 -31.42 -7.32 29.03
C LEU A 15 -30.56 -8.43 28.38
N ASP A 16 -29.97 -8.20 27.20
CA ASP A 16 -29.08 -9.16 26.52
C ASP A 16 -27.63 -9.12 27.06
N ALA A 17 -27.25 -8.06 27.78
CA ALA A 17 -25.97 -7.94 28.46
C ALA A 17 -25.93 -8.72 29.80
N ALA A 18 -27.08 -8.87 30.47
CA ALA A 18 -27.18 -9.55 31.77
C ALA A 18 -26.97 -11.07 31.66
N GLY A 19 -27.47 -11.72 30.59
CA GLY A 19 -27.32 -13.15 30.36
C GLY A 19 -25.90 -13.60 29.98
N ARG A 20 -25.20 -12.80 29.14
CA ARG A 20 -23.78 -13.01 28.81
C ARG A 20 -22.85 -12.81 29.99
N GLY A 21 -23.20 -11.88 30.90
CA GLY A 21 -22.47 -11.66 32.14
C GLY A 21 -22.45 -12.88 33.06
N ALA A 22 -23.58 -13.53 33.32
CA ALA A 22 -23.65 -14.64 34.28
C ALA A 22 -22.80 -15.87 33.86
N ALA A 23 -22.76 -16.20 32.57
CA ALA A 23 -21.94 -17.29 32.05
C ALA A 23 -20.43 -17.00 32.16
N MET A 24 -19.99 -15.80 31.76
CA MET A 24 -18.60 -15.35 31.93
C MET A 24 -18.17 -15.37 33.40
N ARG A 25 -19.04 -14.92 34.33
CA ARG A 25 -18.76 -14.97 35.77
C ARG A 25 -18.57 -16.39 36.29
N ALA A 26 -19.36 -17.34 35.80
CA ALA A 26 -19.23 -18.74 36.18
C ALA A 26 -17.91 -19.35 35.68
N GLU A 27 -17.47 -19.00 34.48
CA GLU A 27 -16.19 -19.44 33.91
C GLU A 27 -14.99 -18.82 34.63
N ALA A 28 -15.01 -17.50 34.90
CA ALA A 28 -13.97 -16.83 35.67
C ALA A 28 -13.81 -17.48 37.06
N ARG A 29 -14.90 -17.82 37.75
CA ARG A 29 -14.86 -18.52 39.04
C ARG A 29 -14.26 -19.92 38.95
N LYS A 30 -14.49 -20.66 37.86
CA LYS A 30 -13.87 -21.97 37.64
C LYS A 30 -12.37 -21.82 37.40
N TYR A 31 -11.98 -20.89 36.54
CA TYR A 31 -10.58 -20.61 36.22
C TYR A 31 -9.79 -20.10 37.44
N PHE A 32 -10.36 -19.23 38.28
CA PHE A 32 -9.69 -18.79 39.51
C PHE A 32 -9.30 -19.97 40.42
N LYS A 33 -10.15 -21.00 40.50
CA LYS A 33 -9.87 -22.22 41.29
C LYS A 33 -8.78 -23.10 40.69
N THR A 34 -8.50 -22.97 39.39
CA THR A 34 -7.40 -23.70 38.74
C THR A 34 -6.04 -23.03 38.92
N LEU A 35 -6.02 -21.76 39.37
CA LEU A 35 -4.78 -21.05 39.63
C LEU A 35 -4.06 -21.59 40.88
N PRO A 36 -2.72 -21.58 40.94
CA PRO A 36 -1.97 -21.90 42.15
C PRO A 36 -2.35 -21.02 43.34
N ALA A 37 -2.22 -21.53 44.56
CA ALA A 37 -2.59 -20.80 45.78
C ALA A 37 -1.83 -19.46 45.94
N SER A 38 -0.57 -19.42 45.52
CA SER A 38 0.23 -18.18 45.49
C SER A 38 -0.35 -17.13 44.55
N GLU A 39 -0.88 -17.55 43.40
CA GLU A 39 -1.46 -16.67 42.38
C GLU A 39 -2.85 -16.17 42.79
N GLN A 40 -3.67 -17.04 43.39
CA GLN A 40 -4.94 -16.63 44.00
C GLN A 40 -4.74 -15.56 45.09
N ALA A 41 -3.73 -15.73 45.95
CA ALA A 41 -3.40 -14.75 46.97
C ALA A 41 -2.93 -13.42 46.37
N ARG A 42 -2.09 -13.47 45.33
CA ARG A 42 -1.61 -12.29 44.59
C ARG A 42 -2.77 -11.48 43.99
N LEU A 43 -3.71 -12.15 43.34
CA LEU A 43 -4.91 -11.51 42.77
C LEU A 43 -5.79 -10.89 43.86
N ASN A 44 -6.11 -11.64 44.92
CA ASN A 44 -6.96 -11.15 46.01
C ASN A 44 -6.38 -9.88 46.66
N ALA A 45 -5.07 -9.82 46.89
CA ALA A 45 -4.41 -8.63 47.45
C ALA A 45 -4.57 -7.38 46.55
N ALA A 46 -4.45 -7.55 45.23
CA ALA A 46 -4.64 -6.44 44.28
C ALA A 46 -6.12 -6.02 44.17
N ILE A 47 -7.04 -6.98 44.23
CA ILE A 47 -8.49 -6.73 44.25
C ILE A 47 -8.86 -5.94 45.49
N ASP A 48 -8.37 -6.34 46.68
CA ASP A 48 -8.58 -5.63 47.93
C ASP A 48 -8.10 -4.18 47.81
N LYS A 49 -6.88 -3.97 47.31
CA LYS A 49 -6.32 -2.63 47.12
C LYS A 49 -7.18 -1.78 46.17
N LYS A 50 -7.62 -2.32 45.03
CA LYS A 50 -8.50 -1.58 44.09
C LYS A 50 -9.87 -1.30 44.72
N PHE A 51 -10.45 -2.27 45.43
CA PHE A 51 -11.73 -2.16 46.09
C PHE A 51 -11.72 -1.03 47.14
N TRP A 52 -10.77 -1.05 48.08
CA TRP A 52 -10.69 -0.03 49.13
C TRP A 52 -10.37 1.36 48.57
N LYS A 53 -9.47 1.45 47.58
CA LYS A 53 -9.16 2.72 46.91
C LYS A 53 -10.38 3.34 46.22
N THR A 54 -11.25 2.51 45.64
CA THR A 54 -12.40 2.97 44.85
C THR A 54 -13.62 3.26 45.72
N ARG A 55 -13.84 2.46 46.77
CA ARG A 55 -15.09 2.50 47.54
C ARG A 55 -15.02 3.36 48.79
N ASN A 56 -13.84 3.51 49.41
CA ASN A 56 -13.65 4.26 50.66
C ASN A 56 -14.67 3.93 51.77
N TYR A 57 -15.20 2.70 51.76
CA TYR A 57 -16.13 2.17 52.75
C TYR A 57 -15.31 1.30 53.69
N LYS A 58 -15.29 1.56 55.01
CA LYS A 58 -14.51 0.84 56.03
C LYS A 58 -13.11 0.34 55.56
N PRO A 59 -12.18 1.23 55.14
CA PRO A 59 -10.92 0.82 54.54
C PRO A 59 -10.10 -0.11 55.46
N GLY A 60 -9.83 -1.33 55.00
CA GLY A 60 -9.00 -2.30 55.73
C GLY A 60 -9.72 -3.16 56.77
N GLU A 61 -11.02 -2.98 56.97
CA GLU A 61 -11.84 -3.86 57.84
C GLU A 61 -12.46 -5.01 57.04
N GLN A 62 -12.67 -6.17 57.68
CA GLN A 62 -13.39 -7.27 57.04
C GLN A 62 -14.88 -6.95 56.89
N LEU A 63 -15.44 -7.23 55.70
CA LEU A 63 -16.87 -7.11 55.45
C LEU A 63 -17.65 -8.11 56.31
N GLY A 64 -18.63 -7.61 57.07
CA GLY A 64 -19.50 -8.42 57.92
C GLY A 64 -20.74 -8.94 57.19
N SER A 65 -21.81 -9.21 57.94
CA SER A 65 -23.07 -9.78 57.44
C SER A 65 -24.19 -8.75 57.26
N SER A 66 -23.92 -7.46 57.47
CA SER A 66 -24.91 -6.40 57.27
C SER A 66 -25.33 -6.28 55.80
N ALA A 67 -26.52 -5.72 55.53
CA ALA A 67 -27.00 -5.55 54.16
C ALA A 67 -26.03 -4.70 53.30
N ASP A 68 -25.41 -3.69 53.90
CA ASP A 68 -24.39 -2.86 53.23
C ASP A 68 -23.09 -3.65 52.98
N ASP A 69 -22.64 -4.48 53.93
CA ASP A 69 -21.46 -5.33 53.75
C ASP A 69 -21.70 -6.42 52.69
N GLN A 70 -22.94 -6.95 52.57
CA GLN A 70 -23.31 -7.90 51.51
C GLN A 70 -23.29 -7.26 50.12
N LEU A 71 -23.76 -6.02 50.00
CA LEU A 71 -23.68 -5.25 48.74
C LEU A 71 -22.22 -4.99 48.36
N MET A 72 -21.39 -4.61 49.34
CA MET A 72 -19.95 -4.40 49.15
C MET A 72 -19.22 -5.69 48.75
N ALA A 73 -19.61 -6.83 49.32
CA ALA A 73 -19.07 -8.13 48.94
C ALA A 73 -19.41 -8.49 47.49
N GLN A 74 -20.61 -8.16 47.00
CA GLN A 74 -20.95 -8.33 45.59
C GLN A 74 -20.07 -7.46 44.67
N GLN A 75 -19.84 -6.21 45.03
CA GLN A 75 -18.97 -5.31 44.26
C GLN A 75 -17.51 -5.76 44.27
N TRP A 76 -17.02 -6.31 45.39
CA TRP A 76 -15.69 -6.91 45.46
C TRP A 76 -15.58 -8.11 44.50
N LEU A 77 -16.62 -8.96 44.46
CA LEU A 77 -16.68 -10.10 43.55
C LEU A 77 -16.66 -9.68 42.07
N GLU A 78 -17.31 -8.57 41.72
CA GLU A 78 -17.26 -8.01 40.36
C GLU A 78 -15.84 -7.57 39.98
N ILE A 79 -15.11 -6.92 40.88
CA ILE A 79 -13.70 -6.55 40.65
C ILE A 79 -12.83 -7.80 40.52
N ARG A 80 -13.08 -8.84 41.33
CA ARG A 80 -12.38 -10.12 41.18
C ARG A 80 -12.63 -10.73 39.81
N GLU A 81 -13.88 -10.76 39.37
CA GLU A 81 -14.25 -11.32 38.05
C GLU A 81 -13.54 -10.57 36.91
N GLU A 82 -13.39 -9.24 37.01
CA GLU A 82 -12.58 -8.44 36.08
C GLU A 82 -11.11 -8.87 36.06
N PHE A 83 -10.45 -8.96 37.22
CA PHE A 83 -9.03 -9.32 37.32
C PHE A 83 -8.75 -10.74 36.84
N VAL A 84 -9.63 -11.67 37.18
CA VAL A 84 -9.51 -13.08 36.81
C VAL A 84 -9.69 -13.26 35.30
N GLU A 85 -10.63 -12.54 34.69
CA GLU A 85 -10.79 -12.56 33.24
C GLU A 85 -9.58 -11.94 32.53
N GLN A 86 -9.02 -10.86 33.08
CA GLN A 86 -7.80 -10.27 32.52
C GLN A 86 -6.60 -11.23 32.61
N GLN A 87 -6.43 -11.93 33.73
CA GLN A 87 -5.40 -12.97 33.87
C GLN A 87 -5.61 -14.09 32.85
N ARG A 88 -6.85 -14.56 32.66
CA ARG A 88 -7.18 -15.58 31.65
C ARG A 88 -6.79 -15.12 30.24
N GLN A 89 -7.14 -13.88 29.88
CA GLN A 89 -6.80 -13.31 28.57
C GLN A 89 -5.28 -13.19 28.38
N LEU A 90 -4.53 -12.84 29.44
CA LEU A 90 -3.06 -12.80 29.41
C LEU A 90 -2.46 -14.20 29.20
N ASP A 91 -3.04 -15.21 29.85
CA ASP A 91 -2.67 -16.62 29.68
C ASP A 91 -3.07 -17.20 28.31
N GLU A 92 -4.02 -16.60 27.61
CA GLU A 92 -4.45 -17.01 26.27
C GLU A 92 -3.71 -16.25 25.15
N LEU A 93 -2.85 -15.27 25.48
CA LEU A 93 -2.11 -14.52 24.48
C LEU A 93 -1.24 -15.44 23.60
N PRO A 94 -1.09 -15.12 22.30
CA PRO A 94 -0.20 -15.86 21.40
C PRO A 94 1.24 -15.92 21.95
N PRO A 95 1.97 -17.05 21.80
CA PRO A 95 3.32 -17.21 22.32
C PRO A 95 4.26 -16.06 21.94
N ARG A 96 4.22 -15.60 20.68
CA ARG A 96 5.02 -14.47 20.19
C ARG A 96 4.81 -13.17 20.97
N ILE A 97 3.58 -12.90 21.40
CA ILE A 97 3.23 -11.68 22.13
C ILE A 97 3.69 -11.81 23.57
N LYS A 98 3.53 -13.00 24.18
CA LYS A 98 4.06 -13.28 25.52
C LYS A 98 5.57 -13.15 25.58
N GLU A 99 6.29 -13.75 24.64
CA GLU A 99 7.75 -13.64 24.52
C GLU A 99 8.22 -12.20 24.35
N PHE A 100 7.43 -11.37 23.65
CA PHE A 100 7.73 -9.97 23.47
C PHE A 100 7.43 -9.13 24.72
N LEU A 101 6.28 -9.37 25.35
CA LEU A 101 5.73 -8.53 26.43
C LEU A 101 6.33 -8.87 27.80
N PHE A 102 6.61 -10.15 28.06
CA PHE A 102 7.03 -10.66 29.37
C PHE A 102 8.51 -11.08 29.39
N ARG A 103 9.35 -10.28 28.72
CA ARG A 103 10.80 -10.45 28.78
C ARG A 103 11.31 -10.17 30.19
N LYS A 104 12.42 -10.81 30.56
CA LYS A 104 13.07 -10.61 31.89
C LYS A 104 13.38 -9.16 32.21
N ASP A 105 13.56 -8.33 31.18
CA ASP A 105 13.91 -6.93 31.24
C ASP A 105 12.75 -5.98 30.86
N GLY A 106 11.51 -6.48 30.81
CA GLY A 106 10.29 -5.70 30.57
C GLY A 106 9.60 -5.22 31.85
N PRO A 107 8.52 -4.41 31.71
CA PRO A 107 7.67 -4.00 32.83
C PRO A 107 7.16 -5.20 33.65
N PRO A 108 7.21 -5.13 35.00
CA PRO A 108 6.68 -6.20 35.83
C PRO A 108 5.16 -6.32 35.62
N LEU A 109 4.70 -7.56 35.47
CA LEU A 109 3.28 -7.87 35.30
C LEU A 109 2.61 -8.08 36.67
N ASP A 110 2.30 -7.00 37.35
CA ASP A 110 1.44 -7.03 38.54
C ASP A 110 -0.04 -6.98 38.14
N PRO A 111 -0.96 -7.51 38.98
CA PRO A 111 -2.38 -7.53 38.64
C PRO A 111 -2.98 -6.14 38.36
N GLU A 112 -2.42 -5.09 38.98
CA GLU A 112 -2.81 -3.70 38.74
C GLU A 112 -2.56 -3.23 37.30
N HIS A 113 -1.66 -3.91 36.57
CA HIS A 113 -1.25 -3.56 35.21
C HIS A 113 -1.79 -4.52 34.14
N PHE A 114 -2.63 -5.50 34.49
CA PHE A 114 -3.17 -6.43 33.50
C PHE A 114 -3.93 -5.74 32.36
N ALA A 115 -4.70 -4.71 32.68
CA ALA A 115 -5.42 -3.92 31.67
C ALA A 115 -4.46 -3.22 30.69
N ASP A 116 -3.33 -2.70 31.18
CA ASP A 116 -2.29 -2.07 30.37
C ASP A 116 -1.59 -3.10 29.47
N ALA A 117 -1.19 -4.24 30.06
CA ALA A 117 -0.57 -5.34 29.32
C ALA A 117 -1.48 -5.86 28.20
N LEU A 118 -2.77 -6.07 28.46
CA LEU A 118 -3.75 -6.50 27.44
C LEU A 118 -4.00 -5.44 26.36
N ARG A 119 -3.93 -4.16 26.72
CA ARG A 119 -4.04 -3.06 25.75
C ARG A 119 -2.84 -3.03 24.82
N ILE A 120 -1.63 -3.21 25.36
CA ILE A 120 -0.39 -3.30 24.56
C ILE A 120 -0.37 -4.57 23.71
N ALA A 121 -0.77 -5.72 24.27
CA ALA A 121 -0.85 -6.98 23.54
C ALA A 121 -1.74 -6.87 22.29
N ARG A 122 -2.95 -6.31 22.43
CA ARG A 122 -3.86 -6.05 21.30
C ARG A 122 -3.29 -5.08 20.27
N ARG A 123 -2.37 -4.20 20.66
CA ARG A 123 -1.64 -3.32 19.73
C ARG A 123 -0.56 -4.09 18.98
N LEU A 124 0.24 -4.87 19.69
CA LEU A 124 1.31 -5.71 19.12
C LEU A 124 0.76 -6.77 18.16
N GLU A 125 -0.45 -7.29 18.40
CA GLU A 125 -1.12 -8.22 17.48
C GLU A 125 -1.38 -7.64 16.09
N ARG A 126 -1.40 -6.30 15.95
CA ARG A 126 -1.57 -5.61 14.66
C ARG A 126 -0.28 -5.48 13.88
N PHE A 127 0.87 -5.66 14.53
CA PHE A 127 2.16 -5.55 13.89
C PHE A 127 2.48 -6.86 13.18
N THR A 128 3.06 -6.76 11.99
CA THR A 128 3.69 -7.90 11.30
C THR A 128 4.97 -8.30 12.02
N ASP A 129 5.47 -9.51 11.79
CA ASP A 129 6.75 -9.94 12.37
C ASP A 129 7.92 -9.08 11.88
N ALA A 130 7.84 -8.58 10.64
CA ALA A 130 8.81 -7.63 10.10
C ALA A 130 8.79 -6.30 10.87
N GLU A 131 7.62 -5.79 11.24
CA GLU A 131 7.49 -4.57 12.05
C GLU A 131 7.91 -4.78 13.49
N LEU A 132 7.60 -5.93 14.10
CA LEU A 132 8.07 -6.25 15.45
C LEU A 132 9.59 -6.43 15.49
N ALA A 133 10.16 -7.08 14.48
CA ALA A 133 11.60 -7.22 14.31
C ALA A 133 12.26 -5.85 14.12
N ASP A 134 11.74 -5.04 13.20
CA ASP A 134 12.22 -3.68 12.94
C ASP A 134 12.17 -2.81 14.21
N TYR A 135 11.06 -2.85 14.94
CA TYR A 135 10.93 -2.16 16.22
C TYR A 135 12.02 -2.61 17.21
N LYS A 136 12.23 -3.92 17.40
CA LYS A 136 13.27 -4.46 18.31
C LYS A 136 14.65 -3.89 18.02
N THR A 137 15.01 -3.75 16.74
CA THR A 137 16.32 -3.22 16.34
C THR A 137 16.51 -1.72 16.57
N LYS A 138 15.47 -1.00 17.01
CA LYS A 138 15.47 0.47 17.19
C LYS A 138 15.24 0.89 18.64
N ILE A 139 15.00 -0.04 19.55
CA ILE A 139 14.81 0.25 20.98
C ILE A 139 16.15 0.58 21.61
N ASN A 140 16.27 1.74 22.24
CA ASN A 140 17.52 2.22 22.84
C ASN A 140 17.41 2.47 24.36
N THR A 141 16.29 2.04 24.96
CA THR A 141 16.03 2.17 26.39
C THR A 141 15.22 0.99 26.90
N GLN A 142 15.42 0.62 28.16
CA GLN A 142 14.52 -0.26 28.91
C GLN A 142 13.61 0.61 29.78
N THR A 143 12.34 0.25 29.85
CA THR A 143 11.38 0.90 30.75
C THR A 143 10.62 -0.18 31.51
N THR A 144 10.45 0.06 32.80
CA THR A 144 9.53 -0.72 33.65
C THR A 144 8.14 -0.08 33.72
N ASP A 145 7.96 1.07 33.07
CA ASP A 145 6.71 1.82 33.03
C ASP A 145 5.88 1.42 31.80
N TRP A 146 4.68 0.90 32.06
CA TRP A 146 3.75 0.44 31.03
C TRP A 146 3.30 1.56 30.08
N LYS A 147 3.21 2.81 30.56
CA LYS A 147 2.81 3.97 29.76
C LYS A 147 3.94 4.42 28.84
N GLU A 148 5.18 4.49 29.32
CA GLU A 148 6.34 4.78 28.49
C GLU A 148 6.54 3.74 27.38
N PHE A 149 6.34 2.46 27.71
CA PHE A 149 6.41 1.38 26.72
C PHE A 149 5.33 1.51 25.65
N GLN A 150 4.09 1.82 26.05
CA GLN A 150 3.00 2.09 25.11
C GLN A 150 3.31 3.29 24.21
N ASP A 151 3.86 4.37 24.75
CA ASP A 151 4.18 5.59 23.99
C ASP A 151 5.31 5.35 23.00
N SER A 152 6.26 4.46 23.32
CA SER A 152 7.28 4.01 22.37
C SER A 152 6.68 3.28 21.17
N LEU A 153 5.79 2.32 21.42
CA LEU A 153 5.06 1.60 20.37
C LEU A 153 4.17 2.54 19.54
N GLU A 154 3.60 3.58 20.17
CA GLU A 154 2.81 4.59 19.50
C GLU A 154 3.60 5.41 18.49
N ARG A 155 4.76 5.91 18.91
CA ARG A 155 5.65 6.67 18.03
C ARG A 155 6.08 5.83 16.83
N TYR A 156 6.37 4.55 17.05
CA TYR A 156 6.69 3.62 15.98
C TYR A 156 5.53 3.45 14.99
N GLU A 157 4.32 3.14 15.49
CA GLU A 157 3.13 2.94 14.64
C GLU A 157 2.75 4.20 13.85
N ILE A 158 2.86 5.38 14.46
CA ILE A 158 2.63 6.67 13.77
C ILE A 158 3.69 6.86 12.68
N GLY A 159 4.96 6.62 12.98
CA GLY A 159 6.05 6.72 12.01
C GLY A 159 5.85 5.81 10.80
N GLN A 160 5.48 4.55 11.03
CA GLN A 160 5.18 3.59 9.95
C GLN A 160 4.01 4.04 9.07
N ARG A 161 2.93 4.56 9.68
CA ARG A 161 1.79 5.09 8.93
C ARG A 161 2.14 6.31 8.09
N VAL A 162 2.84 7.28 8.66
CA VAL A 162 3.29 8.49 7.93
C VAL A 162 4.17 8.08 6.75
N ARG A 163 5.13 7.18 6.96
CA ARG A 163 6.02 6.71 5.89
C ARG A 163 5.28 5.91 4.81
N ALA A 164 4.24 5.16 5.19
CA ALA A 164 3.39 4.48 4.22
C ALA A 164 2.60 5.46 3.35
N GLU A 165 2.09 6.57 3.92
CA GLU A 165 1.45 7.64 3.13
C GLU A 165 2.46 8.38 2.25
N ASP A 166 3.63 8.74 2.77
CA ASP A 166 4.70 9.39 2.01
C ASP A 166 5.16 8.53 0.82
N ARG A 167 5.21 7.20 1.01
CA ARG A 167 5.50 6.26 -0.08
C ARG A 167 4.41 6.31 -1.16
N LYS A 168 3.13 6.40 -0.80
CA LYS A 168 2.04 6.51 -1.78
C LYS A 168 2.12 7.80 -2.57
N ASP A 169 2.39 8.92 -1.90
CA ASP A 169 2.57 10.22 -2.55
C ASP A 169 3.76 10.21 -3.50
N ARG A 170 4.89 9.65 -3.07
CA ARG A 170 6.09 9.47 -3.90
C ARG A 170 5.82 8.58 -5.11
N GLU A 171 5.11 7.46 -4.95
CA GLU A 171 4.78 6.59 -6.10
C GLU A 171 3.81 7.28 -7.08
N ARG A 172 2.91 8.15 -6.63
CA ARG A 172 2.09 9.00 -7.52
C ARG A 172 2.95 9.97 -8.32
N ILE A 173 3.89 10.65 -7.67
CA ILE A 173 4.84 11.56 -8.33
C ILE A 173 5.71 10.79 -9.34
N LYS A 174 6.25 9.63 -8.93
CA LYS A 174 7.03 8.75 -9.80
C LYS A 174 6.23 8.31 -11.02
N THR A 175 4.97 7.91 -10.83
CA THR A 175 4.07 7.53 -11.92
C THR A 175 3.92 8.67 -12.94
N LYS A 176 3.69 9.90 -12.47
CA LYS A 176 3.57 11.06 -13.35
C LYS A 176 4.85 11.32 -14.16
N LEU A 177 6.00 11.29 -13.50
CA LEU A 177 7.31 11.57 -14.11
C LEU A 177 7.87 10.42 -14.95
N PHE A 178 7.38 9.18 -14.80
CA PHE A 178 7.97 8.02 -15.49
C PHE A 178 8.01 8.20 -17.02
N GLY A 179 9.14 7.84 -17.65
CA GLY A 179 9.25 7.76 -19.12
C GLY A 179 9.43 9.09 -19.86
N VAL A 180 9.81 10.16 -19.14
CA VAL A 180 10.01 11.50 -19.72
C VAL A 180 11.46 11.98 -19.61
N GLU A 181 12.42 11.06 -19.61
CA GLU A 181 13.86 11.32 -19.52
C GLU A 181 14.36 12.34 -20.56
N ASP A 182 13.91 12.21 -21.82
CA ASP A 182 14.32 13.11 -22.90
C ASP A 182 13.73 14.51 -22.74
N VAL A 183 12.46 14.60 -22.30
CA VAL A 183 11.79 15.86 -21.96
C VAL A 183 12.52 16.54 -20.80
N TYR A 184 12.93 15.77 -19.79
CA TYR A 184 13.72 16.28 -18.66
C TYR A 184 15.08 16.83 -19.11
N ARG A 185 15.79 16.15 -20.04
CA ARG A 185 17.06 16.66 -20.58
C ARG A 185 16.88 17.99 -21.32
N LYS A 186 15.83 18.12 -22.14
CA LYS A 186 15.49 19.39 -22.82
C LYS A 186 15.16 20.49 -21.81
N TYR A 187 14.36 20.17 -20.79
CA TYR A 187 14.06 21.08 -19.68
C TYR A 187 15.33 21.55 -18.97
N ARG A 188 16.26 20.63 -18.67
CA ARG A 188 17.54 20.97 -18.03
C ARG A 188 18.37 21.91 -18.90
N ASP A 189 18.40 21.70 -20.22
CA ASP A 189 19.13 22.57 -21.14
C ASP A 189 18.49 23.97 -21.20
N VAL A 190 17.16 24.05 -21.21
CA VAL A 190 16.40 25.31 -21.06
C VAL A 190 16.74 26.01 -19.74
N ARG A 191 16.72 25.29 -18.61
CA ARG A 191 17.03 25.81 -17.28
C ARG A 191 18.47 26.32 -17.21
N SER A 192 19.43 25.57 -17.75
CA SER A 192 20.84 25.97 -17.81
C SER A 192 21.04 27.26 -18.60
N LEU A 193 20.41 27.36 -19.78
CA LEU A 193 20.44 28.58 -20.59
C LEU A 193 19.76 29.77 -19.89
N ARG A 194 18.61 29.55 -19.24
CA ARG A 194 17.90 30.57 -18.45
C ARG A 194 18.79 31.11 -17.34
N THR A 195 19.44 30.24 -16.56
CA THR A 195 20.36 30.63 -15.48
C THR A 195 21.59 31.36 -16.03
N GLY A 196 22.21 30.86 -17.11
CA GLY A 196 23.36 31.50 -17.74
C GLY A 196 23.05 32.89 -18.30
N LEU A 197 21.83 33.11 -18.82
CA LEU A 197 21.38 34.41 -19.31
C LEU A 197 21.22 35.42 -18.15
N VAL A 198 20.65 34.99 -17.03
CA VAL A 198 20.51 35.81 -15.82
C VAL A 198 21.88 36.18 -15.25
N LEU A 199 22.79 35.21 -15.13
CA LEU A 199 24.14 35.46 -14.61
C LEU A 199 24.91 36.45 -15.50
N ASN A 200 24.83 36.29 -16.82
CA ASN A 200 25.45 37.21 -17.78
C ASN A 200 24.79 38.60 -17.80
N ALA A 201 23.49 38.73 -17.53
CA ALA A 201 22.83 40.02 -17.39
C ALA A 201 23.29 40.75 -16.12
N VAL A 202 23.44 40.02 -15.00
CA VAL A 202 23.90 40.57 -13.71
C VAL A 202 25.39 40.95 -13.78
N VAL A 203 26.25 40.08 -14.32
CA VAL A 203 27.69 40.35 -14.48
C VAL A 203 27.93 41.39 -15.58
N GLY A 204 27.17 41.38 -16.67
CA GLY A 204 27.25 42.39 -17.73
C GLY A 204 26.80 43.79 -17.30
N ALA A 205 25.84 43.88 -16.36
CA ALA A 205 25.50 45.14 -15.71
C ALA A 205 26.63 45.64 -14.78
N ALA A 206 27.28 44.73 -14.05
CA ALA A 206 28.41 45.05 -13.18
C ALA A 206 29.72 45.35 -13.95
N ALA A 207 29.89 44.78 -15.15
CA ALA A 207 31.06 44.93 -16.01
C ALA A 207 30.84 45.94 -17.16
N SER A 208 29.90 46.87 -17.03
CA SER A 208 29.61 47.90 -18.03
C SER A 208 30.67 49.02 -18.10
N LEU A 209 31.92 48.60 -18.37
CA LEU A 209 32.96 49.38 -19.04
C LEU A 209 33.63 48.45 -20.07
N GLY A 210 32.93 48.17 -21.18
CA GLY A 210 33.55 47.69 -22.42
C GLY A 210 33.09 46.33 -22.96
N THR A 211 32.42 46.35 -24.12
CA THR A 211 32.45 45.29 -25.17
C THR A 211 31.69 43.96 -24.97
N GLY A 212 30.48 43.97 -24.39
CA GLY A 212 29.65 42.74 -24.22
C GLY A 212 28.43 42.54 -25.16
N GLY A 213 28.20 43.40 -26.16
CA GLY A 213 26.89 43.50 -26.83
C GLY A 213 26.51 42.40 -27.84
N ALA A 214 27.46 41.62 -28.38
CA ALA A 214 27.17 40.69 -29.48
C ALA A 214 26.73 39.27 -29.03
N VAL A 215 27.10 38.84 -27.82
CA VAL A 215 26.79 37.48 -27.31
C VAL A 215 25.38 37.40 -26.71
N GLN A 216 24.81 38.52 -26.24
CA GLN A 216 23.47 38.58 -25.64
C GLN A 216 22.33 38.41 -26.66
N GLY A 217 22.53 38.77 -27.94
CA GLY A 217 21.46 38.80 -28.94
C GLY A 217 20.99 37.43 -29.44
N GLY A 218 21.86 36.41 -29.42
CA GLY A 218 21.56 35.07 -29.96
C GLY A 218 20.94 34.09 -28.96
N LEU A 219 21.22 34.24 -27.66
CA LEU A 219 20.79 33.28 -26.64
C LEU A 219 19.32 33.45 -26.23
N ALA A 220 18.78 34.68 -26.20
CA ALA A 220 17.38 34.92 -25.83
C ALA A 220 16.36 34.39 -26.87
N PRO A 221 16.57 34.55 -28.20
CA PRO A 221 15.74 33.88 -29.20
C PRO A 221 15.83 32.35 -29.16
N LEU A 222 17.03 31.81 -28.90
CA LEU A 222 17.23 30.36 -28.73
C LEU A 222 16.47 29.83 -27.52
N LEU A 223 16.56 30.51 -26.37
CA LEU A 223 15.81 30.15 -25.16
C LEU A 223 14.30 30.13 -25.41
N ARG A 224 13.75 31.20 -26.02
CA ARG A 224 12.31 31.27 -26.35
C ARG A 224 11.87 30.14 -27.28
N ARG A 225 12.71 29.77 -28.25
CA ARG A 225 12.44 28.65 -29.15
C ARG A 225 12.43 27.32 -28.39
N MET A 226 13.44 27.06 -27.56
CA MET A 226 13.51 25.83 -26.77
C MET A 226 12.37 25.74 -25.74
N GLU A 227 11.98 26.86 -25.12
CA GLU A 227 10.82 26.93 -24.24
C GLU A 227 9.53 26.63 -25.00
N ALA A 228 9.32 27.23 -26.18
CA ALA A 228 8.15 26.95 -27.00
C ALA A 228 8.08 25.50 -27.49
N GLU A 229 9.22 24.91 -27.87
CA GLU A 229 9.32 23.50 -28.27
C GLU A 229 8.98 22.58 -27.09
N LEU A 230 9.50 22.86 -25.89
CA LEU A 230 9.20 22.11 -24.68
C LEU A 230 7.73 22.24 -24.26
N GLU A 231 7.17 23.47 -24.30
CA GLU A 231 5.77 23.75 -23.96
C GLU A 231 4.80 23.01 -24.91
N ALA A 232 5.18 22.85 -26.19
CA ALA A 232 4.38 22.09 -27.17
C ALA A 232 4.47 20.57 -26.98
N GLU A 233 5.57 20.06 -26.42
CA GLU A 233 5.83 18.62 -26.24
C GLU A 233 5.20 18.05 -24.96
N LEU A 234 5.21 18.82 -23.87
CA LEU A 234 4.72 18.43 -22.54
C LEU A 234 3.27 17.89 -22.50
N PRO A 235 2.29 18.45 -23.23
CA PRO A 235 0.93 17.93 -23.29
C PRO A 235 0.84 16.48 -23.75
N ARG A 236 1.77 16.01 -24.61
CA ARG A 236 1.80 14.63 -25.11
C ARG A 236 2.12 13.62 -24.02
N TYR A 237 2.82 14.06 -22.97
CA TYR A 237 3.15 13.26 -21.79
C TYR A 237 2.20 13.52 -20.61
N GLY A 238 1.13 14.29 -20.85
CA GLY A 238 0.09 14.57 -19.86
C GLY A 238 0.42 15.71 -18.90
N PHE A 239 1.35 16.61 -19.24
CA PHE A 239 1.62 17.83 -18.47
C PHE A 239 0.96 19.04 -19.12
N GLY A 240 0.38 19.93 -18.33
CA GLY A 240 -0.28 21.15 -18.78
C GLY A 240 0.66 22.28 -19.19
N GLY A 241 1.98 22.11 -19.04
CA GLY A 241 3.02 23.07 -19.41
C GLY A 241 4.27 22.95 -18.54
N ILE A 242 5.28 23.78 -18.80
CA ILE A 242 6.59 23.75 -18.10
C ILE A 242 6.42 23.91 -16.59
N ALA A 243 5.53 24.81 -16.14
CA ALA A 243 5.35 25.07 -14.71
C ALA A 243 4.82 23.85 -13.92
N GLU A 244 3.91 23.06 -14.52
CA GLU A 244 3.45 21.83 -13.87
C GLU A 244 4.57 20.78 -13.83
N PHE A 245 5.35 20.66 -14.90
CA PHE A 245 6.48 19.75 -14.97
C PHE A 245 7.56 20.09 -13.93
N GLU A 246 7.94 21.37 -13.82
CA GLU A 246 8.85 21.90 -12.80
C GLU A 246 8.37 21.57 -11.38
N ARG A 247 7.07 21.73 -11.11
CA ARG A 247 6.49 21.40 -9.80
C ARG A 247 6.63 19.91 -9.48
N TYR A 248 6.35 19.01 -10.42
CA TYR A 248 6.50 17.57 -10.17
C TYR A 248 7.96 17.15 -9.93
N ILE A 249 8.92 17.81 -10.59
CA ILE A 249 10.35 17.61 -10.32
C ILE A 249 10.69 18.02 -8.89
N GLN A 250 10.25 19.20 -8.46
CA GLN A 250 10.47 19.70 -7.09
C GLN A 250 9.78 18.83 -6.03
N ASP A 251 8.55 18.39 -6.29
CA ASP A 251 7.81 17.47 -5.41
C ASP A 251 8.56 16.13 -5.28
N TYR A 252 9.16 15.64 -6.38
CA TYR A 252 10.00 14.43 -6.34
C TYR A 252 11.28 14.64 -5.52
N GLU A 253 12.00 15.75 -5.72
CA GLU A 253 13.19 16.10 -4.93
C GLU A 253 12.88 16.11 -3.44
N LEU A 254 11.77 16.74 -3.04
CA LEU A 254 11.32 16.80 -1.66
C LEU A 254 10.94 15.43 -1.11
N ALA A 255 10.21 14.62 -1.88
CA ALA A 255 9.82 13.27 -1.48
C ALA A 255 11.02 12.34 -1.34
N PHE A 256 11.99 12.41 -2.27
CA PHE A 256 13.26 11.69 -2.18
C PHE A 256 14.05 12.12 -0.94
N GLN A 257 14.11 13.42 -0.67
CA GLN A 257 14.81 13.96 0.48
C GLN A 257 14.21 13.46 1.80
N LYS A 258 12.88 13.56 1.93
CA LYS A 258 12.15 13.12 3.12
C LYS A 258 12.39 11.64 3.42
N GLU A 259 12.31 10.78 2.42
CA GLU A 259 12.58 9.34 2.59
C GLU A 259 14.05 9.07 2.92
N THR A 260 14.99 9.76 2.29
CA THR A 260 16.42 9.58 2.57
C THR A 260 16.78 9.99 4.01
N VAL A 261 16.17 11.06 4.53
CA VAL A 261 16.30 11.45 5.94
C VAL A 261 15.68 10.38 6.87
N ALA A 262 14.53 9.82 6.51
CA ALA A 262 13.91 8.73 7.28
C ALA A 262 14.79 7.47 7.30
N ILE A 263 15.42 7.12 6.17
CA ILE A 263 16.43 6.04 6.09
C ILE A 263 17.59 6.35 7.02
N ALA A 264 18.14 7.57 6.99
CA ALA A 264 19.21 7.97 7.90
C ALA A 264 18.80 7.81 9.38
N PHE A 265 17.59 8.21 9.75
CA PHE A 265 17.10 8.06 11.11
C PHE A 265 16.95 6.62 11.54
N ASP A 266 16.52 5.73 10.64
CA ASP A 266 16.50 4.29 10.89
C ASP A 266 17.90 3.73 11.11
N LEU A 267 18.87 4.11 10.27
CA LEU A 267 20.27 3.69 10.42
C LEU A 267 20.81 4.14 11.80
N LEU A 268 20.57 5.39 12.18
CA LEU A 268 20.99 5.96 13.45
C LEU A 268 20.30 5.28 14.64
N ALA A 269 19.01 4.96 14.54
CA ALA A 269 18.28 4.26 15.61
C ALA A 269 18.81 2.85 15.83
N ARG A 270 19.18 2.14 14.75
CA ARG A 270 19.82 0.82 14.86
C ARG A 270 21.22 0.90 15.45
N TYR A 271 22.00 1.90 15.05
CA TYR A 271 23.31 2.11 15.66
C TYR A 271 23.17 2.42 17.15
N GLU A 272 22.21 3.27 17.53
CA GLU A 272 21.92 3.59 18.92
C GLU A 272 21.49 2.37 19.74
N HIS A 273 20.72 1.44 19.16
CA HIS A 273 20.40 0.16 19.77
C HIS A 273 21.65 -0.70 20.02
N VAL A 274 22.58 -0.78 19.06
CA VAL A 274 23.85 -1.51 19.25
C VAL A 274 24.71 -0.87 20.34
N LEU A 275 24.77 0.46 20.39
CA LEU A 275 25.44 1.19 21.46
C LEU A 275 24.81 0.89 22.83
N TYR A 276 23.48 0.77 22.87
CA TYR A 276 22.73 0.40 24.08
C TYR A 276 23.03 -1.02 24.57
N GLU A 277 23.04 -2.01 23.68
CA GLU A 277 23.36 -3.40 24.05
C GLU A 277 24.82 -3.56 24.50
N GLU A 278 25.77 -2.90 23.81
CA GLU A 278 27.18 -2.94 24.23
C GLU A 278 27.44 -2.14 25.51
N GLU A 279 26.73 -1.04 25.77
CA GLU A 279 26.82 -0.34 27.05
C GLU A 279 26.43 -1.25 28.21
N LYS A 280 25.30 -1.96 28.08
CA LYS A 280 24.85 -2.93 29.08
C LYS A 280 25.89 -4.03 29.28
N ARG A 281 26.50 -4.53 28.19
CA ARG A 281 27.57 -5.52 28.25
C ARG A 281 28.80 -4.99 29.00
N TYR A 282 29.24 -3.77 28.70
CA TYR A 282 30.46 -3.19 29.26
C TYR A 282 30.27 -2.58 30.66
N GLN A 283 29.04 -2.37 31.11
CA GLN A 283 28.74 -2.06 32.51
C GLN A 283 29.03 -3.24 33.44
N ASP A 284 28.96 -4.48 32.93
CA ASP A 284 29.32 -5.69 33.68
C ASP A 284 30.86 -5.86 33.74
N PRO A 285 31.48 -5.79 34.93
CA PRO A 285 32.93 -5.94 35.09
C PRO A 285 33.47 -7.29 34.60
N ALA A 286 32.64 -8.34 34.59
CA ALA A 286 33.07 -9.66 34.12
C ALA A 286 33.38 -9.63 32.62
N ASN A 287 32.51 -9.02 31.81
CA ASN A 287 32.71 -8.89 30.36
C ASN A 287 33.93 -8.03 30.04
N VAL A 288 34.14 -6.94 30.78
CA VAL A 288 35.32 -6.08 30.62
C VAL A 288 36.61 -6.85 30.94
N THR A 289 36.59 -7.65 32.02
CA THR A 289 37.73 -8.47 32.42
C THR A 289 38.07 -9.52 31.36
N THR A 290 37.06 -10.19 30.80
CA THR A 290 37.24 -11.15 29.70
C THR A 290 37.86 -10.48 28.48
N LEU A 291 37.34 -9.32 28.06
CA LEU A 291 37.90 -8.57 26.93
C LEU A 291 39.34 -8.15 27.16
N PHE A 292 39.67 -7.63 28.36
CA PHE A 292 41.05 -7.30 28.72
C PHE A 292 41.97 -8.52 28.63
N GLN A 293 41.53 -9.66 29.17
CA GLN A 293 42.29 -10.91 29.09
C GLN A 293 42.52 -11.34 27.64
N SER A 294 41.49 -11.33 26.80
CA SER A 294 41.61 -11.66 25.37
C SER A 294 42.62 -10.76 24.65
N LEU A 295 42.59 -9.45 24.90
CA LEU A 295 43.54 -8.51 24.30
C LEU A 295 44.96 -8.71 24.83
N SER A 296 45.12 -8.99 26.12
CA SER A 296 46.44 -9.18 26.77
C SER A 296 47.19 -10.42 26.27
N GLN A 297 46.49 -11.37 25.66
CA GLN A 297 47.07 -12.58 25.06
C GLN A 297 47.55 -12.38 23.62
N THR A 298 47.22 -11.25 22.99
CA THR A 298 47.63 -10.94 21.62
C THR A 298 48.98 -10.24 21.57
N LYS A 299 49.59 -10.19 20.38
CA LYS A 299 50.77 -9.35 20.10
C LYS A 299 50.43 -7.92 19.66
N ALA A 300 49.15 -7.52 19.76
CA ALA A 300 48.71 -6.23 19.24
C ALA A 300 49.42 -5.05 19.93
N LYS A 301 49.71 -5.16 21.23
CA LYS A 301 50.38 -4.09 21.99
C LYS A 301 51.80 -3.85 21.49
N GLU A 302 52.56 -4.93 21.31
CA GLU A 302 53.93 -4.91 20.79
C GLU A 302 53.93 -4.38 19.35
N LYS A 303 53.00 -4.84 18.52
CA LYS A 303 52.93 -4.45 17.11
C LYS A 303 52.52 -2.98 16.90
N TYR A 304 51.61 -2.45 17.72
CA TYR A 304 51.33 -1.00 17.72
C TYR A 304 52.54 -0.19 18.17
N ARG A 305 53.35 -0.70 19.10
CA ARG A 305 54.58 -0.05 19.53
C ARG A 305 55.64 -0.06 18.42
N GLU A 306 55.87 -1.22 17.79
CA GLU A 306 56.78 -1.38 16.63
C GLU A 306 56.39 -0.41 15.50
N ALA A 307 55.09 -0.31 15.19
CA ALA A 307 54.58 0.62 14.19
C ALA A 307 54.86 2.09 14.54
N ALA A 308 54.75 2.47 15.82
CA ALA A 308 55.03 3.82 16.28
C ALA A 308 56.53 4.15 16.20
N GLU A 309 57.40 3.20 16.56
CA GLU A 309 58.86 3.33 16.50
C GLU A 309 59.33 3.56 15.05
N HIS A 310 58.91 2.74 14.08
CA HIS A 310 59.23 2.93 12.67
C HIS A 310 58.69 4.26 12.10
N LYS A 311 57.49 4.67 12.51
CA LYS A 311 56.90 5.95 12.08
C LYS A 311 57.69 7.14 12.61
N GLU A 312 58.23 7.05 13.82
CA GLU A 312 59.06 8.10 14.41
C GLU A 312 60.41 8.21 13.71
N VAL A 313 61.05 7.08 13.37
CA VAL A 313 62.26 7.05 12.53
C VAL A 313 61.98 7.73 11.18
N ALA A 314 60.92 7.34 10.47
CA ALA A 314 60.54 7.95 9.19
C ALA A 314 60.28 9.47 9.27
N ARG A 315 59.66 9.93 10.37
CA ARG A 315 59.38 11.36 10.61
C ARG A 315 60.66 12.17 10.81
N ASN A 316 61.67 11.58 11.45
CA ASN A 316 62.94 12.22 11.74
C ASN A 316 63.87 12.27 10.51
N ILE A 317 63.55 11.56 9.43
CA ILE A 317 64.17 11.72 8.11
C ILE A 317 63.52 12.91 7.40
N LEU A 318 64.17 14.08 7.49
CA LEU A 318 63.73 15.34 6.91
C LEU A 318 64.55 15.67 5.66
N PRO A 319 63.95 16.35 4.65
CA PRO A 319 64.72 16.89 3.54
C PRO A 319 65.71 17.94 4.05
N ASP A 320 66.84 18.08 3.35
CA ASP A 320 67.85 19.08 3.68
C ASP A 320 67.21 20.49 3.72
N PRO A 321 67.45 21.29 4.78
CA PRO A 321 66.81 22.59 4.95
C PRO A 321 67.16 23.62 3.87
N GLU A 322 68.34 23.52 3.26
CA GLU A 322 68.83 24.46 2.25
C GLU A 322 68.49 24.01 0.82
N LEU A 323 68.53 22.69 0.57
CA LEU A 323 68.32 22.12 -0.76
C LEU A 323 66.87 21.66 -1.00
N HIS A 324 66.02 21.66 0.03
CA HIS A 324 64.63 21.20 0.00
C HIS A 324 64.44 19.80 -0.62
N ARG A 325 65.44 18.92 -0.50
CA ARG A 325 65.45 17.56 -1.06
C ARG A 325 66.14 16.59 -0.10
N TYR A 326 65.83 15.31 -0.24
CA TYR A 326 66.50 14.23 0.49
C TYR A 326 67.89 13.94 -0.12
N PHE A 327 68.85 13.54 0.70
CA PHE A 327 70.12 12.99 0.21
C PHE A 327 69.90 11.59 -0.38
N ALA A 328 70.90 11.11 -1.14
CA ALA A 328 70.84 9.78 -1.77
C ALA A 328 70.64 8.68 -0.72
N GLY A 329 69.60 7.86 -0.89
CA GLY A 329 69.23 6.77 0.02
C GLY A 329 68.32 7.15 1.19
N GLU A 330 68.21 8.43 1.57
CA GLU A 330 67.34 8.86 2.68
C GLU A 330 65.85 8.77 2.33
N PHE A 331 65.48 9.12 1.10
CA PHE A 331 64.10 8.96 0.62
C PHE A 331 63.69 7.49 0.59
N GLU A 332 64.59 6.60 0.16
CA GLU A 332 64.35 5.15 0.14
C GLU A 332 64.21 4.59 1.55
N MET A 333 65.09 5.00 2.48
CA MET A 333 65.01 4.65 3.89
C MET A 333 63.71 5.12 4.53
N LYS A 334 63.28 6.36 4.25
CA LYS A 334 61.99 6.88 4.71
C LYS A 334 60.81 6.06 4.20
N MET A 335 60.79 5.74 2.90
CA MET A 335 59.74 4.91 2.31
C MET A 335 59.73 3.49 2.90
N GLN A 336 60.90 2.92 3.20
CA GLN A 336 61.04 1.61 3.84
C GLN A 336 60.50 1.62 5.28
N GLU A 337 60.89 2.61 6.08
CA GLU A 337 60.38 2.77 7.46
C GLU A 337 58.87 3.02 7.48
N GLU A 338 58.34 3.80 6.53
CA GLU A 338 56.88 3.96 6.36
C GLU A 338 56.17 2.67 5.95
N ALA A 339 56.83 1.78 5.21
CA ALA A 339 56.29 0.47 4.84
C ALA A 339 56.29 -0.49 6.03
N LEU A 340 57.38 -0.53 6.82
CA LEU A 340 57.47 -1.32 8.05
C LEU A 340 56.43 -0.85 9.09
N ALA A 341 56.29 0.46 9.28
CA ALA A 341 55.25 1.03 10.15
C ALA A 341 53.84 0.61 9.72
N ARG A 342 53.56 0.60 8.40
CA ARG A 342 52.27 0.13 7.86
C ARG A 342 52.06 -1.36 8.07
N SER A 343 53.09 -2.20 7.87
CA SER A 343 53.02 -3.64 8.08
C SER A 343 52.77 -4.00 9.54
N ALA A 344 53.58 -3.46 10.46
CA ALA A 344 53.42 -3.68 11.90
C ALA A 344 52.04 -3.21 12.39
N ARG A 345 51.54 -2.08 11.86
CA ARG A 345 50.18 -1.63 12.18
C ARG A 345 49.12 -2.58 11.63
N ALA A 346 49.25 -3.07 10.41
CA ALA A 346 48.30 -4.04 9.85
C ALA A 346 48.25 -5.35 10.64
N GLU A 347 49.41 -5.84 11.10
CA GLU A 347 49.51 -6.99 12.00
C GLU A 347 48.83 -6.73 13.35
N ALA A 348 49.06 -5.56 13.96
CA ALA A 348 48.38 -5.16 15.20
C ALA A 348 46.85 -5.12 15.06
N GLU A 349 46.38 -4.58 13.93
CA GLU A 349 44.95 -4.49 13.61
C GLU A 349 44.33 -5.88 13.37
N ALA A 350 45.07 -6.82 12.78
CA ALA A 350 44.63 -8.20 12.59
C ALA A 350 44.50 -8.96 13.92
N GLU A 351 45.53 -8.88 14.77
CA GLU A 351 45.54 -9.43 16.14
C GLU A 351 44.38 -8.87 16.98
N PHE A 352 44.21 -7.55 16.94
CA PHE A 352 43.10 -6.88 17.63
C PHE A 352 41.74 -7.41 17.15
N LYS A 353 41.48 -7.41 15.84
CA LYS A 353 40.21 -7.88 15.27
C LYS A 353 39.91 -9.34 15.62
N GLY A 354 40.93 -10.20 15.63
CA GLY A 354 40.78 -11.61 16.01
C GLY A 354 40.27 -11.74 17.45
N ALA A 355 40.91 -11.03 18.39
CA ALA A 355 40.55 -11.05 19.80
C ALA A 355 39.24 -10.33 20.14
N THR A 356 38.75 -9.44 19.27
CA THR A 356 37.54 -8.62 19.52
C THR A 356 36.37 -8.96 18.62
N SER A 357 36.37 -10.12 17.94
CA SER A 357 35.33 -10.49 16.96
C SER A 357 33.90 -10.53 17.52
N GLY A 358 33.73 -10.79 18.82
CA GLY A 358 32.42 -10.74 19.51
C GLY A 358 31.93 -9.34 19.90
N HIS A 359 32.73 -8.29 19.64
CA HIS A 359 32.47 -6.91 20.07
C HIS A 359 32.30 -5.97 18.86
N PRO A 360 31.06 -5.71 18.41
CA PRO A 360 30.80 -5.01 17.15
C PRO A 360 31.37 -3.58 17.13
N LEU A 361 31.36 -2.86 18.25
CA LEU A 361 31.90 -1.49 18.31
C LEU A 361 33.41 -1.41 18.12
N LEU A 362 34.15 -2.47 18.44
CA LEU A 362 35.61 -2.50 18.32
C LEU A 362 36.05 -2.65 16.85
N ALA A 363 35.16 -3.14 15.99
CA ALA A 363 35.35 -3.19 14.55
C ALA A 363 35.21 -1.81 13.87
N ASN A 364 34.68 -0.80 14.56
CA ASN A 364 34.54 0.55 14.02
C ASN A 364 35.92 1.16 13.72
N ARG A 365 36.07 1.80 12.56
CA ARG A 365 37.36 2.31 12.07
C ARG A 365 37.95 3.41 12.96
N ASP A 366 37.08 4.17 13.61
CA ASP A 366 37.38 5.29 14.49
C ASP A 366 37.56 4.90 15.95
N PHE A 367 37.33 3.64 16.31
CA PHE A 367 37.52 3.15 17.67
C PHE A 367 38.99 3.29 18.07
N PRO A 368 39.34 3.75 19.30
CA PRO A 368 40.72 3.93 19.74
C PRO A 368 41.41 2.60 20.08
N ARG A 369 41.60 1.73 19.08
CA ARG A 369 42.11 0.35 19.24
C ARG A 369 43.45 0.31 19.95
N GLU A 370 44.40 1.10 19.47
CA GLU A 370 45.73 1.22 20.07
C GLU A 370 45.68 1.72 21.52
N GLY A 371 44.78 2.66 21.83
CA GLY A 371 44.56 3.13 23.19
C GLY A 371 44.03 2.01 24.10
N LEU A 372 43.04 1.26 23.63
CA LEU A 372 42.46 0.13 24.37
C LEU A 372 43.47 -1.00 24.58
N THR A 373 44.29 -1.33 23.58
CA THR A 373 45.33 -2.37 23.68
C THR A 373 46.46 -1.99 24.64
N ARG A 374 46.72 -0.69 24.81
CA ARG A 374 47.73 -0.18 25.75
C ARG A 374 47.19 0.03 27.16
N ALA A 375 45.88 0.08 27.33
CA ALA A 375 45.20 0.38 28.58
C ALA A 375 45.48 -0.67 29.68
N GLY A 376 45.50 -0.22 30.93
CA GLY A 376 45.45 -1.13 32.09
C GLY A 376 44.03 -1.64 32.33
N ALA A 377 43.89 -2.74 33.10
CA ALA A 377 42.59 -3.35 33.38
C ALA A 377 41.56 -2.36 33.96
N GLY A 378 42.00 -1.36 34.75
CA GLY A 378 41.13 -0.33 35.32
C GLY A 378 40.59 0.70 34.31
N ASP A 379 41.24 0.86 33.15
CA ASP A 379 40.90 1.89 32.16
C ASP A 379 40.05 1.35 30.99
N VAL A 380 39.98 0.02 30.83
CA VAL A 380 39.25 -0.61 29.71
C VAL A 380 37.76 -0.22 29.74
N GLN A 381 37.14 -0.24 30.91
CA GLN A 381 35.72 0.08 31.06
C GLN A 381 35.42 1.54 30.69
N SER A 382 36.23 2.50 31.17
CA SER A 382 36.03 3.91 30.88
C SER A 382 36.22 4.21 29.40
N ILE A 383 37.25 3.65 28.75
CA ILE A 383 37.48 3.83 27.30
C ILE A 383 36.27 3.36 26.47
N LEU A 384 35.67 2.21 26.82
CA LEU A 384 34.51 1.66 26.12
C LEU A 384 33.26 2.54 26.32
N LEU A 385 32.98 2.92 27.57
CA LEU A 385 31.80 3.72 27.91
C LEU A 385 31.91 5.17 27.40
N ASP A 386 33.10 5.76 27.42
CA ASP A 386 33.34 7.10 26.86
C ASP A 386 33.20 7.11 25.34
N TYR A 387 33.66 6.06 24.64
CA TYR A 387 33.41 5.90 23.22
C TYR A 387 31.90 5.84 22.93
N ILE A 388 31.14 5.03 23.67
CA ILE A 388 29.68 4.94 23.52
C ILE A 388 28.99 6.29 23.74
N ARG A 389 29.34 7.00 24.82
CA ARG A 389 28.78 8.34 25.12
C ARG A 389 29.05 9.32 23.98
N ALA A 390 30.29 9.38 23.51
CA ALA A 390 30.67 10.25 22.39
C ALA A 390 29.86 9.95 21.12
N ARG A 391 29.65 8.67 20.78
CA ARG A 391 28.85 8.27 19.61
C ARG A 391 27.36 8.58 19.77
N ARG A 392 26.78 8.48 20.98
CA ARG A 392 25.40 8.94 21.23
C ARG A 392 25.24 10.44 21.03
N ASP A 393 26.18 11.23 21.54
CA ASP A 393 26.19 12.69 21.32
C ASP A 393 26.29 13.02 19.82
N ASP A 394 27.10 12.27 19.08
CA ASP A 394 27.21 12.43 17.63
C ASP A 394 25.94 12.04 16.87
N ILE A 395 25.24 10.98 17.29
CA ILE A 395 23.92 10.60 16.76
C ILE A 395 22.91 11.73 17.00
N GLY A 396 22.86 12.27 18.22
CA GLY A 396 21.99 13.40 18.58
C GLY A 396 22.26 14.64 17.70
N ARG A 397 23.53 15.00 17.53
CA ARG A 397 23.96 16.10 16.63
C ARG A 397 23.58 15.83 15.17
N THR A 398 23.77 14.59 14.71
CA THR A 398 23.45 14.17 13.34
C THR A 398 21.95 14.28 13.07
N ARG A 399 21.11 13.79 13.99
CA ARG A 399 19.64 13.94 13.88
C ARG A 399 19.23 15.41 13.81
N ALA A 400 19.75 16.24 14.74
CA ALA A 400 19.43 17.67 14.77
C ALA A 400 19.83 18.39 13.47
N HIS A 401 20.97 18.05 12.87
CA HIS A 401 21.39 18.63 11.59
C HIS A 401 20.54 18.16 10.42
N LEU A 402 20.22 16.87 10.32
CA LEU A 402 19.35 16.36 9.25
C LEU A 402 17.92 16.91 9.36
N THR A 403 17.43 17.21 10.57
CA THR A 403 16.14 17.90 10.75
C THR A 403 16.20 19.37 10.31
N LYS A 404 17.25 20.10 10.67
CA LYS A 404 17.39 21.53 10.33
C LYS A 404 17.77 21.77 8.87
N THR A 405 18.56 20.88 8.30
CA THR A 405 19.19 21.03 6.98
C THR A 405 19.07 19.73 6.19
N PRO A 406 17.83 19.33 5.81
CA PRO A 406 17.59 18.02 5.20
C PRO A 406 18.25 17.84 3.82
N HIS A 407 18.58 18.92 3.10
CA HIS A 407 19.29 18.84 1.83
C HIS A 407 20.76 18.38 1.96
N MET A 408 21.32 18.34 3.18
CA MET A 408 22.65 17.76 3.40
C MET A 408 22.74 16.27 3.03
N ILE A 409 21.64 15.56 2.81
CA ILE A 409 21.69 14.18 2.33
C ILE A 409 22.43 14.04 0.98
N PHE A 410 22.48 15.09 0.16
CA PHE A 410 23.03 15.03 -1.20
C PHE A 410 24.57 14.97 -1.22
N GLY A 411 25.24 15.29 -0.10
CA GLY A 411 26.68 15.08 0.07
C GLY A 411 27.03 13.82 0.88
N LEU A 412 26.04 12.97 1.20
CA LEU A 412 26.24 11.73 1.95
C LEU A 412 26.24 10.53 0.98
N ASP A 413 27.32 10.36 0.23
CA ASP A 413 27.42 9.36 -0.85
C ASP A 413 26.95 7.95 -0.45
N ASP A 414 27.36 7.47 0.74
CA ASP A 414 26.99 6.14 1.20
C ASP A 414 25.50 6.05 1.60
N LEU A 415 24.94 7.14 2.16
CA LEU A 415 23.50 7.23 2.40
C LEU A 415 22.72 7.27 1.08
N LEU A 416 23.22 8.00 0.08
CA LEU A 416 22.60 8.06 -1.24
C LEU A 416 22.58 6.69 -1.92
N LYS A 417 23.66 5.91 -1.84
CA LYS A 417 23.68 4.53 -2.37
C LYS A 417 22.59 3.66 -1.74
N VAL A 418 22.46 3.69 -0.41
CA VAL A 418 21.40 2.96 0.30
C VAL A 418 20.02 3.51 -0.09
N SER A 419 19.90 4.83 -0.20
CA SER A 419 18.65 5.47 -0.60
C SER A 419 18.20 5.06 -2.00
N TYR A 420 19.12 4.99 -2.97
CA TYR A 420 18.86 4.51 -4.32
C TYR A 420 18.35 3.06 -4.32
N GLN A 421 18.94 2.19 -3.49
CA GLN A 421 18.50 0.80 -3.37
C GLN A 421 17.11 0.70 -2.73
N VAL A 422 16.91 1.34 -1.57
CA VAL A 422 15.65 1.29 -0.81
C VAL A 422 14.48 1.92 -1.56
N GLN A 423 14.75 2.98 -2.33
CA GLN A 423 13.75 3.69 -3.14
C GLN A 423 13.63 3.16 -4.58
N GLU A 424 14.38 2.10 -4.91
CA GLU A 424 14.37 1.40 -6.20
C GLU A 424 14.66 2.34 -7.38
N ILE A 425 15.69 3.19 -7.25
CA ILE A 425 16.08 4.15 -8.29
C ILE A 425 17.02 3.48 -9.29
N THR A 426 16.56 3.36 -10.53
CA THR A 426 17.36 2.82 -11.63
C THR A 426 18.30 3.90 -12.19
N PRO A 427 19.61 3.63 -12.34
CA PRO A 427 20.53 4.55 -12.99
C PRO A 427 20.07 4.92 -14.40
N GLY A 428 20.17 6.19 -14.77
CA GLY A 428 19.74 6.72 -16.05
C GLY A 428 18.24 7.02 -16.17
N SER A 429 17.41 6.59 -15.21
CA SER A 429 16.00 7.01 -15.13
C SER A 429 15.88 8.50 -14.84
N ILE A 430 14.71 9.08 -15.10
CA ILE A 430 14.44 10.48 -14.75
C ILE A 430 14.69 10.78 -13.26
N PHE A 431 14.43 9.83 -12.38
CA PHE A 431 14.65 9.96 -10.94
C PHE A 431 16.13 10.13 -10.60
N ASP A 432 16.99 9.32 -11.22
CA ASP A 432 18.44 9.46 -11.10
C ASP A 432 18.93 10.79 -11.69
N LEU A 433 18.38 11.20 -12.84
CA LEU A 433 18.73 12.48 -13.46
C LEU A 433 18.39 13.68 -12.56
N ILE A 434 17.20 13.69 -11.96
CA ILE A 434 16.76 14.74 -11.03
C ILE A 434 17.71 14.79 -9.81
N VAL A 435 17.98 13.63 -9.19
CA VAL A 435 18.85 13.58 -8.00
C VAL A 435 20.28 14.02 -8.33
N ARG A 436 20.84 13.59 -9.46
CA ARG A 436 22.19 14.01 -9.90
C ARG A 436 22.25 15.49 -10.22
N ASP A 437 21.22 16.05 -10.84
CA ASP A 437 21.14 17.49 -11.11
C ASP A 437 21.11 18.27 -9.79
N ARG A 438 20.32 17.79 -8.82
CA ARG A 438 20.27 18.39 -7.48
C ARG A 438 21.62 18.35 -6.76
N ILE A 439 22.35 17.22 -6.83
CA ILE A 439 23.71 17.09 -6.27
C ILE A 439 24.68 18.11 -6.89
N ARG A 440 24.52 18.45 -8.17
CA ARG A 440 25.36 19.44 -8.86
C ARG A 440 25.03 20.88 -8.48
N ASP A 441 23.76 21.17 -8.21
CA ASP A 441 23.28 22.51 -7.85
C ASP A 441 23.61 22.89 -6.38
N ASP A 442 23.67 21.91 -5.48
CA ASP A 442 23.96 22.14 -4.07
C ASP A 442 25.48 22.28 -3.82
N THR A 443 25.95 23.53 -3.72
CA THR A 443 27.29 23.86 -3.20
C THR A 443 27.22 23.93 -1.68
N ILE A 444 27.73 22.91 -0.99
CA ILE A 444 27.63 22.85 0.47
C ILE A 444 28.99 23.14 1.12
N SER A 445 29.12 24.29 1.77
CA SER A 445 30.30 24.70 2.54
C SER A 445 30.06 24.53 4.05
N ASP A 446 30.87 23.71 4.75
CA ASP A 446 31.34 23.95 6.14
C ASP A 446 32.05 22.74 6.80
N ILE A 447 32.76 23.02 7.90
CA ILE A 447 33.51 22.07 8.75
C ILE A 447 32.62 21.04 9.50
N ILE A 448 31.30 21.27 9.60
CA ILE A 448 30.34 20.43 10.35
C ILE A 448 30.02 19.08 9.64
N TRP A 449 30.34 18.96 8.34
CA TRP A 449 30.09 17.76 7.52
C TRP A 449 30.76 16.47 8.00
N LYS A 450 31.93 16.58 8.61
CA LYS A 450 32.76 15.41 8.95
C LYS A 450 32.10 14.52 10.01
N ILE A 451 31.33 15.10 10.94
CA ILE A 451 30.65 14.34 11.99
C ILE A 451 29.48 13.54 11.40
N VAL A 452 28.63 14.18 10.57
CA VAL A 452 27.47 13.52 9.94
C VAL A 452 27.91 12.36 9.05
N ILE A 453 28.91 12.58 8.18
CA ILE A 453 29.46 11.53 7.30
C ILE A 453 30.01 10.37 8.14
N ALA A 454 30.81 10.67 9.18
CA ALA A 454 31.43 9.65 10.00
C ALA A 454 30.38 8.78 10.72
N VAL A 455 29.37 9.40 11.36
CA VAL A 455 28.34 8.66 12.10
C VAL A 455 27.49 7.79 11.18
N ILE A 456 27.10 8.29 10.01
CA ILE A 456 26.35 7.52 9.03
C ILE A 456 27.17 6.35 8.50
N ALA A 457 28.45 6.56 8.19
CA ALA A 457 29.35 5.48 7.77
C ALA A 457 29.51 4.39 8.86
N LEU A 458 29.56 4.78 10.14
CA LEU A 458 29.59 3.83 11.26
C LEU A 458 28.29 3.05 11.40
N ALA A 459 27.15 3.73 11.29
CA ALA A 459 25.83 3.10 11.34
C ALA A 459 25.68 2.08 10.20
N LEU A 460 26.16 2.41 9.00
CA LEU A 460 26.18 1.50 7.85
C LEU A 460 27.12 0.31 8.05
N GLY A 461 28.32 0.55 8.59
CA GLY A 461 29.31 -0.50 8.88
C GLY A 461 28.78 -1.56 9.83
N ILE A 462 28.05 -1.17 10.88
CA ILE A 462 27.49 -2.10 11.87
C ILE A 462 26.39 -2.99 11.28
N LEU A 463 25.61 -2.49 10.32
CA LEU A 463 24.56 -3.26 9.66
C LEU A 463 25.11 -4.33 8.70
N SER A 464 26.38 -4.23 8.29
CA SER A 464 27.05 -5.22 7.43
C SER A 464 27.52 -6.48 8.18
N PHE A 465 27.49 -6.50 9.52
CA PHE A 465 27.99 -7.61 10.35
C PHE A 465 26.90 -8.55 10.90
N GLY A 466 25.99 -9.01 10.03
CA GLY A 466 25.33 -10.33 10.20
C GLY A 466 24.40 -10.54 11.40
N THR A 467 23.85 -9.51 12.05
CA THR A 467 22.78 -9.69 13.04
C THR A 467 21.42 -9.62 12.34
N GLY A 468 20.97 -10.78 11.86
CA GLY A 468 19.80 -10.90 10.98
C GLY A 468 18.57 -10.09 11.43
N THR A 469 18.26 -9.01 10.71
CA THR A 469 16.88 -8.56 10.41
C THR A 469 16.86 -7.40 9.41
N ILE A 470 16.36 -7.71 8.21
CA ILE A 470 15.47 -6.98 7.29
C ILE A 470 15.93 -7.22 5.84
N ALA A 471 15.10 -7.95 5.09
CA ALA A 471 15.34 -8.35 3.70
C ALA A 471 15.64 -7.19 2.73
N VAL A 472 15.31 -5.94 3.09
CA VAL A 472 15.61 -4.76 2.25
C VAL A 472 17.02 -4.20 2.48
N LEU A 473 17.64 -4.44 3.65
CA LEU A 473 19.03 -4.05 3.93
C LEU A 473 20.00 -5.24 3.80
N ALA A 474 19.51 -6.49 3.75
CA ALA A 474 20.32 -7.68 3.51
C ALA A 474 20.94 -7.74 2.09
N ALA A 475 20.52 -6.87 1.16
CA ALA A 475 21.19 -6.69 -0.14
C ALA A 475 22.44 -5.78 -0.06
N VAL A 476 22.84 -5.34 1.13
CA VAL A 476 24.01 -4.49 1.39
C VAL A 476 25.21 -5.34 1.84
N GLY A 477 25.39 -6.50 1.21
CA GLY A 477 26.36 -7.54 1.62
C GLY A 477 27.85 -7.21 1.37
N ALA A 478 28.20 -6.13 0.68
CA ALA A 478 29.59 -5.88 0.30
C ALA A 478 30.02 -4.41 0.45
N PHE A 479 30.41 -4.00 1.66
CA PHE A 479 31.16 -2.75 1.89
C PHE A 479 32.67 -3.00 2.11
N GLY A 480 33.23 -3.94 1.35
CA GLY A 480 34.68 -4.14 1.21
C GLY A 480 35.07 -4.15 -0.26
N ILE A 481 35.93 -3.19 -0.66
CA ILE A 481 36.59 -2.97 -1.97
C ILE A 481 35.96 -1.86 -2.84
N SER A 482 36.86 -1.04 -3.39
CA SER A 482 36.68 0.21 -4.14
C SER A 482 35.85 0.12 -5.42
N ALA A 483 35.22 1.24 -5.77
CA ALA A 483 34.28 1.43 -6.87
C ALA A 483 34.86 1.31 -8.29
N TYR A 484 33.94 1.08 -9.23
CA TYR A 484 34.06 1.09 -10.70
C TYR A 484 34.59 -0.19 -11.37
N GLN A 485 33.74 -1.23 -11.41
CA GLN A 485 33.58 -2.15 -12.57
C GLN A 485 32.42 -3.16 -12.46
N ALA A 486 31.65 -3.23 -11.37
CA ALA A 486 30.64 -4.27 -11.15
C ALA A 486 29.18 -3.81 -11.38
N ILE A 487 28.86 -3.18 -12.52
CA ILE A 487 27.47 -2.74 -12.83
C ILE A 487 26.65 -3.79 -13.59
N GLU A 488 27.28 -4.82 -14.18
CA GLU A 488 26.54 -5.80 -15.01
C GLU A 488 26.29 -7.17 -14.37
N GLU A 489 27.07 -7.60 -13.37
CA GLU A 489 26.95 -8.98 -12.83
C GLU A 489 26.32 -9.08 -11.42
N TYR A 490 26.08 -7.95 -10.73
CA TYR A 490 25.65 -7.98 -9.31
C TYR A 490 24.11 -7.99 -9.10
N ARG A 491 23.32 -7.59 -10.11
CA ARG A 491 21.85 -7.52 -9.99
C ARG A 491 21.15 -8.88 -9.89
N GLU A 492 21.78 -9.95 -10.36
CA GLU A 492 21.14 -11.28 -10.40
C GLU A 492 21.55 -12.23 -9.26
N TYR A 493 22.66 -12.01 -8.56
CA TYR A 493 23.23 -13.03 -7.67
C TYR A 493 22.93 -12.82 -6.17
N GLU A 494 22.92 -11.58 -5.65
CA GLU A 494 22.76 -11.33 -4.21
C GLU A 494 21.30 -11.14 -3.75
N ILE A 495 20.42 -10.61 -4.62
CA ILE A 495 18.96 -10.60 -4.37
C ILE A 495 18.41 -12.03 -4.30
N LYS A 496 19.05 -12.97 -5.01
CA LYS A 496 18.69 -14.39 -4.96
C LYS A 496 19.15 -15.07 -3.67
N SER A 497 20.29 -14.71 -3.06
CA SER A 497 20.92 -15.55 -2.01
C SER A 497 20.34 -15.39 -0.59
N SER A 498 19.94 -14.18 -0.18
CA SER A 498 19.50 -13.92 1.20
C SER A 498 18.08 -14.41 1.52
N ALA A 499 17.21 -14.53 0.51
CA ALA A 499 15.90 -15.16 0.65
C ALA A 499 15.89 -16.66 0.27
N TYR A 500 16.92 -17.14 -0.45
CA TYR A 500 17.14 -18.58 -0.68
C TYR A 500 17.50 -19.31 0.62
N GLY A 501 18.26 -18.67 1.52
CA GLY A 501 18.60 -19.23 2.83
C GLY A 501 17.40 -19.51 3.75
N ALA A 502 16.24 -18.89 3.46
CA ALA A 502 14.97 -19.10 4.16
C ALA A 502 13.87 -19.73 3.28
N GLN A 503 14.22 -20.17 2.05
CA GLN A 503 13.28 -20.71 1.04
C GLN A 503 12.09 -19.79 0.71
N LEU A 504 12.24 -18.48 0.94
CA LEU A 504 11.16 -17.50 0.80
C LEU A 504 11.09 -16.88 -0.60
N LEU A 505 12.17 -16.91 -1.38
CA LEU A 505 12.14 -16.62 -2.82
C LEU A 505 12.13 -17.93 -3.59
N SER A 506 11.01 -18.22 -4.25
CA SER A 506 10.94 -19.24 -5.29
C SER A 506 11.48 -18.62 -6.59
N ASP A 507 12.31 -19.34 -7.34
CA ASP A 507 12.71 -18.96 -8.72
C ASP A 507 11.52 -18.92 -9.71
N ASP A 508 10.32 -19.19 -9.21
CA ASP A 508 9.07 -19.25 -9.97
C ASP A 508 8.15 -18.06 -9.60
N PRO A 509 7.95 -17.08 -10.50
CA PRO A 509 6.99 -15.98 -10.34
C PRO A 509 5.55 -16.44 -10.01
N SER A 510 5.19 -17.69 -10.33
CA SER A 510 3.88 -18.27 -10.03
C SER A 510 3.59 -18.44 -8.53
N PHE A 511 4.61 -18.32 -7.67
CA PHE A 511 4.50 -18.49 -6.20
C PHE A 511 4.43 -17.20 -5.38
N ALA A 512 4.57 -16.03 -6.00
CA ALA A 512 4.66 -14.75 -5.30
C ALA A 512 3.43 -14.46 -4.40
N TRP A 513 2.23 -14.88 -4.81
CA TRP A 513 1.00 -14.68 -4.04
C TRP A 513 0.94 -15.52 -2.75
N VAL A 514 1.62 -16.68 -2.70
CA VAL A 514 1.72 -17.51 -1.49
C VAL A 514 2.56 -16.80 -0.43
N ILE A 515 3.64 -16.14 -0.86
CA ILE A 515 4.49 -15.33 0.02
C ILE A 515 3.68 -14.16 0.60
N VAL A 516 2.88 -13.47 -0.24
CA VAL A 516 1.97 -12.41 0.22
C VAL A 516 0.97 -12.92 1.26
N ALA A 517 0.40 -14.11 1.06
CA ALA A 517 -0.52 -14.73 2.03
C ALA A 517 0.13 -15.01 3.39
N ILE A 518 1.36 -15.52 3.38
CA ILE A 518 2.15 -15.87 4.57
C ILE A 518 2.55 -14.60 5.33
N VAL A 519 3.06 -13.59 4.61
CA VAL A 519 3.40 -12.28 5.20
C VAL A 519 2.15 -11.60 5.77
N SER A 520 1.01 -11.69 5.09
CA SER A 520 -0.27 -11.13 5.56
C SER A 520 -0.87 -11.90 6.76
N ALA A 521 -0.51 -13.17 6.93
CA ALA A 521 -0.89 -13.96 8.11
C ALA A 521 -0.06 -13.58 9.34
N GLY A 522 1.11 -12.97 9.13
CA GLY A 522 2.07 -12.63 10.18
C GLY A 522 2.66 -13.91 10.76
N ILE A 523 3.26 -14.72 9.90
CA ILE A 523 4.00 -15.93 10.26
C ILE A 523 5.49 -15.60 10.31
N ASP A 524 6.15 -16.04 11.38
CA ASP A 524 7.58 -15.81 11.56
C ASP A 524 8.42 -16.50 10.47
N LEU A 525 9.63 -15.99 10.26
CA LEU A 525 10.50 -16.42 9.15
C LEU A 525 10.85 -17.93 9.20
N ALA A 526 10.91 -18.53 10.40
CA ALA A 526 11.24 -19.95 10.56
C ALA A 526 10.04 -20.86 10.27
N ALA A 527 8.83 -20.44 10.65
CA ALA A 527 7.58 -21.13 10.32
C ALA A 527 7.14 -20.92 8.85
N ALA A 528 7.56 -19.80 8.23
CA ALA A 528 7.24 -19.49 6.84
C ALA A 528 7.78 -20.54 5.85
N GLY A 529 9.01 -21.04 6.04
CA GLY A 529 9.58 -22.09 5.19
C GLY A 529 8.80 -23.40 5.24
N SER A 530 8.38 -23.81 6.44
CA SER A 530 7.53 -25.00 6.64
C SER A 530 6.13 -24.83 6.05
N ALA A 531 5.52 -23.66 6.24
CA ALA A 531 4.23 -23.33 5.65
C ALA A 531 4.27 -23.30 4.11
N ILE A 532 5.32 -22.73 3.51
CA ILE A 532 5.54 -22.76 2.05
C ILE A 532 5.64 -24.21 1.57
N LYS A 533 6.44 -25.03 2.24
CA LYS A 533 6.61 -26.44 1.87
C LYS A 533 5.30 -27.23 1.94
N ALA A 534 4.47 -26.97 2.94
CA ALA A 534 3.18 -27.63 3.11
C ALA A 534 2.13 -27.17 2.08
N ILE A 535 2.07 -25.87 1.78
CA ILE A 535 1.13 -25.29 0.82
C ILE A 535 1.57 -25.58 -0.63
N ARG A 536 2.86 -25.80 -0.86
CA ARG A 536 3.45 -25.82 -2.21
C ARG A 536 2.74 -26.77 -3.19
N PRO A 537 2.47 -28.05 -2.86
CA PRO A 537 1.81 -28.96 -3.80
C PRO A 537 0.41 -28.48 -4.22
N ALA A 538 -0.37 -27.95 -3.28
CA ALA A 538 -1.70 -27.42 -3.55
C ALA A 538 -1.63 -26.14 -4.40
N ALA A 539 -0.65 -25.27 -4.12
CA ALA A 539 -0.42 -24.06 -4.90
C ALA A 539 0.09 -24.36 -6.32
N GLU A 540 0.95 -25.36 -6.53
CA GLU A 540 1.37 -25.83 -7.85
C GLU A 540 0.18 -26.41 -8.64
N ALA A 541 -0.65 -27.24 -8.00
CA ALA A 541 -1.86 -27.78 -8.60
C ALA A 541 -2.87 -26.69 -8.97
N PHE A 542 -3.07 -25.71 -8.09
CA PHE A 542 -3.87 -24.53 -8.36
C PHE A 542 -3.27 -23.69 -9.49
N ASN A 543 -1.95 -23.48 -9.51
CA ASN A 543 -1.28 -22.73 -10.55
C ASN A 543 -1.44 -23.38 -11.94
N ALA A 544 -1.51 -24.70 -12.00
CA ALA A 544 -1.73 -25.43 -13.25
C ALA A 544 -3.21 -25.44 -13.69
N THR A 545 -4.17 -25.46 -12.75
CA THR A 545 -5.58 -25.75 -13.05
C THR A 545 -6.54 -24.57 -12.88
N GLY A 546 -6.21 -23.62 -12.02
CA GLY A 546 -7.11 -22.54 -11.58
C GLY A 546 -8.27 -23.01 -10.70
N ASP A 547 -8.29 -24.26 -10.23
CA ASP A 547 -9.39 -24.83 -9.44
C ASP A 547 -9.32 -24.37 -7.97
N ILE A 548 -10.00 -23.26 -7.67
CA ILE A 548 -10.03 -22.69 -6.33
C ILE A 548 -10.75 -23.59 -5.31
N ALA A 549 -11.76 -24.36 -5.74
CA ALA A 549 -12.50 -25.23 -4.83
C ALA A 549 -11.65 -26.43 -4.39
N LYS A 550 -10.88 -26.99 -5.32
CA LYS A 550 -9.87 -28.01 -5.03
C LYS A 550 -8.76 -27.44 -4.14
N PHE A 551 -8.25 -26.24 -4.44
CA PHE A 551 -7.24 -25.59 -3.63
C PHE A 551 -7.72 -25.34 -2.18
N GLU A 552 -8.95 -24.84 -1.99
CA GLU A 552 -9.56 -24.66 -0.67
C GLU A 552 -9.68 -25.99 0.10
N LYS A 553 -10.05 -27.06 -0.59
CA LYS A 553 -10.15 -28.40 0.00
C LYS A 553 -8.79 -28.96 0.40
N GLU A 554 -7.78 -28.79 -0.44
CA GLU A 554 -6.41 -29.24 -0.18
C GLU A 554 -5.76 -28.44 0.95
N LEU A 555 -5.96 -27.12 0.97
CA LEU A 555 -5.61 -26.27 2.12
C LEU A 555 -6.29 -26.78 3.38
N LYS A 556 -7.62 -27.00 3.35
CA LYS A 556 -8.46 -27.87 4.24
C LYS A 556 -7.71 -29.00 4.96
N ALA A 557 -6.95 -29.77 4.21
CA ALA A 557 -6.35 -31.01 4.67
C ALA A 557 -4.97 -30.84 5.31
N ILE A 558 -4.34 -29.67 5.19
CA ILE A 558 -3.01 -29.40 5.77
C ILE A 558 -3.18 -29.09 7.26
N ALA A 559 -2.58 -29.91 8.13
CA ALA A 559 -2.69 -29.77 9.59
C ALA A 559 -1.69 -28.74 10.13
N GLU A 560 -0.59 -28.50 9.42
CA GLU A 560 0.52 -27.61 9.80
C GLU A 560 0.23 -26.12 9.63
N ILE A 561 -0.95 -25.73 9.12
CA ILE A 561 -1.31 -24.33 8.88
C ILE A 561 -2.53 -23.92 9.71
N ASP A 562 -2.45 -22.77 10.39
CA ASP A 562 -3.57 -22.25 11.16
C ASP A 562 -4.69 -21.66 10.28
N GLU A 563 -5.84 -21.36 10.89
CA GLU A 563 -7.03 -20.87 10.17
C GLU A 563 -6.81 -19.49 9.53
N LYS A 564 -5.97 -18.64 10.14
CA LYS A 564 -5.69 -17.29 9.65
C LYS A 564 -4.83 -17.35 8.39
N LEU A 565 -3.79 -18.20 8.39
CA LEU A 565 -2.97 -18.48 7.22
C LEU A 565 -3.82 -19.09 6.10
N ARG A 566 -4.68 -20.04 6.44
CA ARG A 566 -5.58 -20.68 5.48
C ARG A 566 -6.50 -19.67 4.81
N ALA A 567 -7.13 -18.79 5.58
CA ALA A 567 -7.97 -17.72 5.05
C ALA A 567 -7.19 -16.74 4.16
N ASN A 568 -5.96 -16.37 4.55
CA ASN A 568 -5.10 -15.49 3.76
C ASN A 568 -4.58 -16.15 2.47
N ALA A 569 -4.25 -17.44 2.52
CA ALA A 569 -3.84 -18.21 1.35
C ALA A 569 -5.00 -18.34 0.34
N ILE A 570 -6.21 -18.61 0.82
CA ILE A 570 -7.42 -18.62 -0.03
C ILE A 570 -7.67 -17.24 -0.63
N LYS A 571 -7.55 -16.18 0.16
CA LYS A 571 -7.72 -14.80 -0.32
C LYS A 571 -6.70 -14.44 -1.40
N ALA A 572 -5.44 -14.80 -1.20
CA ALA A 572 -4.38 -14.55 -2.17
C ALA A 572 -4.51 -15.41 -3.43
N ALA A 573 -4.91 -16.68 -3.30
CA ALA A 573 -5.21 -17.55 -4.44
C ALA A 573 -6.39 -17.02 -5.28
N ARG A 574 -7.44 -16.52 -4.63
CA ARG A 574 -8.55 -15.85 -5.34
C ARG A 574 -8.06 -14.62 -6.09
N ALA A 575 -7.25 -13.78 -5.46
CA ALA A 575 -6.65 -12.61 -6.14
C ALA A 575 -5.74 -13.01 -7.32
N GLU A 576 -4.99 -14.11 -7.20
CA GLU A 576 -4.18 -14.67 -8.28
C GLU A 576 -5.04 -15.20 -9.44
N LEU A 577 -6.10 -15.98 -9.15
CA LEU A 577 -7.04 -16.46 -10.16
C LEU A 577 -7.65 -15.30 -10.93
N GLN A 578 -8.11 -14.30 -10.19
CA GLN A 578 -8.75 -13.11 -10.73
C GLN A 578 -7.78 -12.28 -11.57
N TYR A 579 -6.52 -12.12 -11.13
CA TYR A 579 -5.45 -11.51 -11.94
C TYR A 579 -5.22 -12.26 -13.25
N ARG A 580 -5.10 -13.59 -13.21
CA ARG A 580 -4.90 -14.41 -14.41
C ARG A 580 -6.07 -14.32 -15.37
N GLN A 581 -7.30 -14.28 -14.84
CA GLN A 581 -8.50 -14.06 -15.63
C GLN A 581 -8.50 -12.66 -16.27
N ALA A 582 -8.04 -11.63 -15.56
CA ALA A 582 -7.86 -10.28 -16.10
C ALA A 582 -6.85 -10.23 -17.24
N VAL A 583 -5.67 -10.84 -17.05
CA VAL A 583 -4.65 -10.93 -18.10
C VAL A 583 -5.16 -11.73 -19.30
N LYS A 584 -5.82 -12.87 -19.07
CA LYS A 584 -6.38 -13.69 -20.15
C LYS A 584 -7.48 -12.97 -20.92
N GLY A 585 -8.35 -12.23 -20.22
CA GLY A 585 -9.40 -11.42 -20.83
C GLY A 585 -8.83 -10.33 -21.73
N LEU A 586 -7.75 -9.67 -21.30
CA LEU A 586 -7.03 -8.67 -22.08
C LEU A 586 -6.31 -9.28 -23.30
N LEU A 587 -5.65 -10.44 -23.13
CA LEU A 587 -4.99 -11.17 -24.23
C LEU A 587 -5.96 -11.71 -25.28
N ALA A 588 -7.20 -12.03 -24.89
CA ALA A 588 -8.20 -12.61 -25.80
C ALA A 588 -8.72 -11.59 -26.83
N THR A 589 -8.64 -10.28 -26.53
CA THR A 589 -9.15 -9.21 -27.38
C THR A 589 -8.07 -8.35 -28.03
N SER A 590 -6.85 -8.36 -27.51
CA SER A 590 -5.76 -7.49 -27.98
C SER A 590 -4.54 -8.28 -28.45
N GLY A 591 -4.03 -7.96 -29.65
CA GLY A 591 -2.58 -8.08 -29.92
C GLY A 591 -1.79 -7.12 -29.02
N ARG A 592 -0.44 -7.21 -28.97
CA ARG A 592 0.44 -6.31 -28.18
C ARG A 592 -0.14 -4.89 -28.10
N LEU A 593 -0.27 -4.32 -26.90
CA LEU A 593 -0.88 -3.01 -26.59
C LEU A 593 -0.11 -1.79 -27.14
N ASN A 594 0.67 -1.98 -28.22
CA ASN A 594 1.54 -0.97 -28.82
C ASN A 594 0.80 0.02 -29.74
N SER A 595 -0.54 -0.01 -29.81
CA SER A 595 -1.32 0.86 -30.70
C SER A 595 -1.91 2.08 -29.98
N ILE A 596 -1.91 3.23 -30.69
CA ILE A 596 -2.35 4.56 -30.22
C ILE A 596 -3.85 4.61 -29.87
N LEU A 597 -4.64 3.63 -30.29
CA LEU A 597 -6.09 3.55 -30.06
C LEU A 597 -6.43 2.28 -29.27
N ILE A 598 -6.48 2.41 -27.94
CA ILE A 598 -7.04 1.38 -27.06
C ILE A 598 -8.56 1.65 -26.95
N PRO A 599 -9.43 0.75 -27.43
CA PRO A 599 -10.87 0.90 -27.25
C PRO A 599 -11.25 1.03 -25.77
N ALA A 600 -12.33 1.74 -25.44
CA ALA A 600 -12.78 1.93 -24.06
C ALA A 600 -12.96 0.60 -23.29
N GLU A 601 -13.35 -0.47 -24.01
CA GLU A 601 -13.45 -1.82 -23.47
C GLU A 601 -12.10 -2.38 -22.99
N GLU A 602 -11.03 -2.19 -23.75
CA GLU A 602 -9.68 -2.64 -23.41
C GLU A 602 -9.08 -1.79 -22.28
N PHE A 603 -9.43 -0.51 -22.19
CA PHE A 603 -9.06 0.34 -21.05
C PHE A 603 -9.68 -0.19 -19.75
N GLY A 604 -10.97 -0.56 -19.75
CA GLY A 604 -11.63 -1.16 -18.59
C GLY A 604 -10.97 -2.47 -18.12
N LYS A 605 -10.52 -3.30 -19.06
CA LYS A 605 -9.77 -4.54 -18.78
C LYS A 605 -8.40 -4.23 -18.16
N LEU A 606 -7.68 -3.24 -18.68
CA LEU A 606 -6.39 -2.79 -18.15
C LEU A 606 -6.50 -2.23 -16.72
N VAL A 607 -7.57 -1.46 -16.42
CA VAL A 607 -7.89 -1.02 -15.05
C VAL A 607 -8.13 -2.22 -14.14
N GLY A 608 -8.81 -3.26 -14.62
CA GLY A 608 -9.00 -4.52 -13.89
C GLY A 608 -7.67 -5.23 -13.57
N VAL A 609 -6.74 -5.30 -14.54
CA VAL A 609 -5.39 -5.85 -14.33
C VAL A 609 -4.63 -5.04 -13.27
N ALA A 610 -4.63 -3.71 -13.38
CA ALA A 610 -3.99 -2.83 -12.41
C ALA A 610 -4.59 -2.95 -11.00
N TYR A 611 -5.93 -3.05 -10.90
CA TYR A 611 -6.64 -3.28 -9.64
C TYR A 611 -6.16 -4.56 -8.94
N TYR A 612 -6.07 -5.67 -9.67
CA TYR A 612 -5.64 -6.95 -9.08
C TYR A 612 -4.14 -6.97 -8.75
N LEU A 613 -3.30 -6.34 -9.56
CA LEU A 613 -1.89 -6.16 -9.22
C LEU A 613 -1.71 -5.31 -7.95
N ALA A 614 -2.49 -4.24 -7.79
CA ALA A 614 -2.51 -3.45 -6.57
C ALA A 614 -2.98 -4.25 -5.34
N LYS A 615 -4.00 -5.12 -5.48
CA LYS A 615 -4.41 -6.07 -4.43
C LYS A 615 -3.32 -7.09 -4.08
N ARG A 616 -2.40 -7.39 -5.01
CA ARG A 616 -1.19 -8.21 -4.80
C ARG A 616 0.01 -7.42 -4.24
N GLY A 617 -0.15 -6.12 -3.96
CA GLY A 617 0.88 -5.26 -3.38
C GLY A 617 1.73 -4.49 -4.40
N VAL A 618 1.40 -4.58 -5.69
CA VAL A 618 2.08 -3.80 -6.74
C VAL A 618 1.51 -2.38 -6.75
N ILE A 619 2.20 -1.48 -6.04
CA ILE A 619 1.81 -0.06 -5.93
C ILE A 619 2.75 0.90 -6.67
N ALA A 620 3.78 0.37 -7.33
CA ALA A 620 4.73 1.12 -8.14
C ALA A 620 4.44 0.91 -9.63
N PHE A 621 4.38 2.00 -10.39
CA PHE A 621 4.04 1.95 -11.82
C PHE A 621 5.06 1.18 -12.65
N GLU A 622 6.36 1.31 -12.35
CA GLU A 622 7.42 0.55 -13.03
C GLU A 622 7.23 -0.96 -12.88
N LYS A 623 6.87 -1.43 -11.67
CA LYS A 623 6.56 -2.84 -11.43
C LYS A 623 5.31 -3.30 -12.19
N PHE A 624 4.29 -2.44 -12.28
CA PHE A 624 3.13 -2.70 -13.13
C PHE A 624 3.53 -2.90 -14.59
N LEU A 625 4.39 -2.04 -15.14
CA LEU A 625 4.89 -2.19 -16.51
C LEU A 625 5.72 -3.46 -16.71
N LEU A 626 6.58 -3.81 -15.75
CA LEU A 626 7.36 -5.06 -15.80
C LEU A 626 6.45 -6.29 -15.81
N GLU A 627 5.35 -6.28 -15.05
CA GLU A 627 4.34 -7.34 -15.08
C GLU A 627 3.64 -7.42 -16.44
N LEU A 628 3.23 -6.29 -17.02
CA LEU A 628 2.65 -6.27 -18.36
C LEU A 628 3.64 -6.81 -19.42
N LYS A 629 4.92 -6.43 -19.32
CA LYS A 629 5.98 -6.92 -20.21
C LYS A 629 6.18 -8.43 -20.05
N ALA A 630 6.24 -8.94 -18.82
CA ALA A 630 6.37 -10.37 -18.52
C ALA A 630 5.21 -11.18 -19.12
N GLN A 631 3.99 -10.63 -19.10
CA GLN A 631 2.81 -11.22 -19.73
C GLN A 631 2.74 -11.00 -21.25
N LYS A 632 3.77 -10.39 -21.86
CA LYS A 632 3.86 -10.04 -23.29
C LYS A 632 2.72 -9.13 -23.77
N LEU A 633 2.10 -8.38 -22.86
CA LEU A 633 1.05 -7.42 -23.14
C LEU A 633 1.60 -6.14 -23.77
N ILE A 634 2.82 -5.74 -23.40
CA ILE A 634 3.56 -4.61 -23.97
C ILE A 634 4.91 -5.04 -24.53
N GLY A 635 5.49 -4.21 -25.41
CA GLY A 635 6.86 -4.37 -25.91
C GLY A 635 7.94 -3.91 -24.92
N GLU A 636 9.06 -3.44 -25.45
CA GLU A 636 10.11 -2.84 -24.63
C GLU A 636 9.66 -1.51 -24.03
N LEU A 637 10.03 -1.25 -22.77
CA LEU A 637 9.59 -0.04 -22.05
C LEU A 637 10.08 1.24 -22.73
N THR A 638 11.25 1.19 -23.36
CA THR A 638 11.87 2.28 -24.12
C THR A 638 11.15 2.58 -25.44
N GLU A 639 10.28 1.69 -25.91
CA GLU A 639 9.56 1.82 -27.19
C GLU A 639 8.10 2.29 -27.02
N LEU A 640 7.66 2.55 -25.78
CA LEU A 640 6.31 3.01 -25.50
C LEU A 640 6.10 4.46 -25.96
N SER A 641 5.12 4.69 -26.85
CA SER A 641 4.75 6.06 -27.26
C SER A 641 4.22 6.88 -26.08
N PRO A 642 4.32 8.23 -26.12
CA PRO A 642 3.81 9.09 -25.05
C PRO A 642 2.33 8.85 -24.75
N GLU A 643 1.53 8.65 -25.79
CA GLU A 643 0.09 8.41 -25.70
C GLU A 643 -0.22 7.07 -25.01
N ALA A 644 0.55 6.01 -25.35
CA ALA A 644 0.45 4.72 -24.68
C ALA A 644 0.86 4.81 -23.20
N GLN A 645 1.93 5.57 -22.88
CA GLN A 645 2.35 5.78 -21.50
C GLN A 645 1.28 6.51 -20.68
N VAL A 646 0.67 7.58 -21.20
CA VAL A 646 -0.41 8.31 -20.51
C VAL A 646 -1.58 7.38 -20.20
N LEU A 647 -1.95 6.53 -21.15
CA LEU A 647 -3.05 5.58 -20.98
C LEU A 647 -2.73 4.49 -19.95
N LEU A 648 -1.52 3.93 -19.97
CA LEU A 648 -1.04 2.96 -18.97
C LEU A 648 -0.99 3.57 -17.57
N LYS A 649 -0.49 4.80 -17.43
CA LYS A 649 -0.47 5.55 -16.16
C LYS A 649 -1.88 5.74 -15.62
N ARG A 650 -2.80 6.21 -16.46
CA ARG A 650 -4.21 6.42 -16.07
C ARG A 650 -4.87 5.12 -15.61
N ALA A 651 -4.67 4.02 -16.35
CA ALA A 651 -5.26 2.73 -15.98
C ALA A 651 -4.66 2.19 -14.67
N PHE A 652 -3.36 2.37 -14.47
CA PHE A 652 -2.67 2.04 -13.22
C PHE A 652 -3.21 2.84 -12.03
N GLU A 653 -3.31 4.16 -12.17
CA GLU A 653 -3.81 5.07 -11.13
C GLU A 653 -5.27 4.74 -10.77
N GLU A 654 -6.14 4.55 -11.77
CA GLU A 654 -7.54 4.18 -11.55
C GLU A 654 -7.67 2.80 -10.90
N GLY A 655 -6.89 1.81 -11.34
CA GLY A 655 -6.86 0.47 -10.73
C GLY A 655 -6.36 0.51 -9.29
N LEU A 656 -5.29 1.27 -9.00
CA LEU A 656 -4.74 1.45 -7.67
C LEU A 656 -5.74 2.16 -6.74
N GLU A 657 -6.43 3.19 -7.21
CA GLU A 657 -7.49 3.87 -6.45
C GLU A 657 -8.65 2.91 -6.14
N LYS A 658 -9.15 2.21 -7.16
CA LYS A 658 -10.24 1.22 -7.01
C LYS A 658 -9.83 0.08 -6.08
N SER A 659 -8.54 -0.30 -6.02
CA SER A 659 -8.07 -1.32 -5.06
C SER A 659 -8.28 -0.90 -3.59
N ARG A 660 -8.40 0.40 -3.33
CA ARG A 660 -8.65 0.98 -1.99
C ARG A 660 -10.13 1.25 -1.75
N THR A 661 -10.84 1.76 -2.75
CA THR A 661 -12.22 2.24 -2.63
C THR A 661 -13.29 1.22 -3.05
N GLY A 662 -12.88 0.12 -3.69
CA GLY A 662 -13.76 -0.83 -4.37
C GLY A 662 -13.87 -0.50 -5.86
N LEU A 663 -14.13 -1.52 -6.70
CA LEU A 663 -14.32 -1.32 -8.14
C LEU A 663 -15.56 -0.47 -8.45
N LEU A 664 -16.59 -0.57 -7.58
CA LEU A 664 -17.73 0.33 -7.52
C LEU A 664 -17.82 0.94 -6.12
N LYS A 665 -18.20 2.21 -6.05
CA LYS A 665 -18.47 2.89 -4.78
C LYS A 665 -19.80 2.40 -4.20
N TYR A 666 -19.74 1.36 -3.39
CA TYR A 666 -20.94 0.71 -2.82
C TYR A 666 -21.91 1.69 -2.13
N GLY A 667 -21.40 2.71 -1.45
CA GLY A 667 -22.23 3.73 -0.79
C GLY A 667 -23.05 4.61 -1.74
N GLU A 668 -22.61 4.76 -2.99
CA GLU A 668 -23.29 5.55 -4.03
C GLU A 668 -24.34 4.73 -4.81
N LEU A 669 -24.43 3.41 -4.57
CA LEU A 669 -25.41 2.54 -5.22
C LEU A 669 -26.83 2.71 -4.64
N SER A 670 -27.83 2.39 -5.45
CA SER A 670 -29.24 2.50 -5.07
C SER A 670 -29.56 1.62 -3.85
N GLU A 671 -30.52 2.05 -3.03
CA GLU A 671 -31.00 1.23 -1.90
C GLU A 671 -31.53 -0.13 -2.36
N GLN A 672 -32.08 -0.20 -3.57
CA GLN A 672 -32.55 -1.45 -4.16
C GLN A 672 -31.41 -2.45 -4.33
N ILE A 673 -30.26 -2.03 -4.85
CA ILE A 673 -29.07 -2.88 -4.99
C ILE A 673 -28.57 -3.30 -3.60
N LYS A 674 -28.44 -2.35 -2.66
CA LYS A 674 -27.88 -2.61 -1.31
C LYS A 674 -28.76 -3.53 -0.44
N ASN A 675 -30.07 -3.59 -0.72
CA ASN A 675 -30.99 -4.52 -0.07
C ASN A 675 -30.88 -5.95 -0.61
N VAL A 676 -30.30 -6.15 -1.79
CA VAL A 676 -30.19 -7.46 -2.45
C VAL A 676 -28.77 -8.02 -2.38
N TYR A 677 -27.77 -7.19 -2.65
CA TYR A 677 -26.36 -7.60 -2.78
C TYR A 677 -25.50 -6.95 -1.70
N LYS A 678 -24.68 -7.77 -1.03
CA LYS A 678 -23.69 -7.30 -0.07
C LYS A 678 -22.51 -6.66 -0.80
N SER A 679 -21.77 -5.79 -0.11
CA SER A 679 -20.59 -5.12 -0.67
C SER A 679 -19.57 -6.08 -1.29
N ALA A 680 -19.31 -7.25 -0.69
CA ALA A 680 -18.40 -8.25 -1.25
C ALA A 680 -18.94 -8.90 -2.54
N GLU A 681 -20.26 -9.07 -2.67
CA GLU A 681 -20.90 -9.63 -3.87
C GLU A 681 -20.92 -8.61 -5.00
N VAL A 682 -21.16 -7.34 -4.68
CA VAL A 682 -21.04 -6.23 -5.64
C VAL A 682 -19.62 -6.13 -6.17
N GLU A 683 -18.60 -6.27 -5.32
CA GLU A 683 -17.20 -6.23 -5.74
C GLU A 683 -16.89 -7.39 -6.70
N ASP A 684 -17.36 -8.60 -6.43
CA ASP A 684 -17.18 -9.77 -7.30
C ASP A 684 -17.87 -9.58 -8.67
N ILE A 685 -19.11 -9.08 -8.67
CA ILE A 685 -19.86 -8.77 -9.90
C ILE A 685 -19.16 -7.65 -10.69
N ALA A 686 -18.72 -6.59 -10.01
CA ALA A 686 -18.03 -5.47 -10.65
C ALA A 686 -16.72 -5.91 -11.28
N ALA A 687 -15.98 -6.78 -10.61
CA ALA A 687 -14.76 -7.31 -11.16
C ALA A 687 -15.01 -8.14 -12.41
N HIS A 688 -16.02 -9.02 -12.40
CA HIS A 688 -16.44 -9.76 -13.59
C HIS A 688 -16.84 -8.82 -14.74
N GLY A 689 -17.60 -7.76 -14.45
CA GLY A 689 -17.96 -6.77 -15.46
C GLY A 689 -16.76 -6.03 -16.05
N LYS A 690 -15.75 -5.70 -15.24
CA LYS A 690 -14.49 -5.09 -15.72
C LYS A 690 -13.68 -6.02 -16.61
N LEU A 691 -13.67 -7.32 -16.31
CA LEU A 691 -13.05 -8.33 -17.18
C LEU A 691 -13.71 -8.39 -18.57
N LEU A 692 -15.00 -8.11 -18.64
CA LEU A 692 -15.75 -8.00 -19.89
C LEU A 692 -15.67 -6.60 -20.52
N GLY A 693 -14.91 -5.69 -19.92
CA GLY A 693 -14.67 -4.32 -20.40
C GLY A 693 -15.82 -3.35 -20.17
N TYR A 694 -16.70 -3.62 -19.21
CA TYR A 694 -17.80 -2.72 -18.87
C TYR A 694 -17.36 -1.49 -18.07
N SER A 695 -18.02 -0.37 -18.36
CA SER A 695 -17.96 0.85 -17.56
C SER A 695 -18.64 0.65 -16.20
N ASP A 696 -18.34 1.52 -15.23
CA ASP A 696 -18.98 1.48 -13.91
C ASP A 696 -20.51 1.64 -14.01
N LYS A 697 -20.97 2.45 -14.97
CA LYS A 697 -22.40 2.63 -15.26
C LYS A 697 -23.04 1.33 -15.76
N GLU A 698 -22.44 0.67 -16.75
CA GLU A 698 -23.00 -0.57 -17.29
C GLU A 698 -23.09 -1.66 -16.22
N ILE A 699 -22.06 -1.79 -15.37
CA ILE A 699 -22.07 -2.72 -14.24
C ILE A 699 -23.21 -2.34 -13.26
N GLY A 700 -23.35 -1.06 -12.95
CA GLY A 700 -24.45 -0.53 -12.14
C GLY A 700 -25.83 -0.86 -12.73
N ASP A 701 -26.00 -0.74 -14.04
CA ASP A 701 -27.26 -1.05 -14.73
C ASP A 701 -27.60 -2.55 -14.67
N PHE A 702 -26.60 -3.44 -14.79
CA PHE A 702 -26.79 -4.89 -14.59
C PHE A 702 -27.21 -5.21 -13.15
N LEU A 703 -26.60 -4.57 -12.15
CA LEU A 703 -26.99 -4.71 -10.74
C LEU A 703 -28.40 -4.20 -10.50
N GLU A 704 -28.75 -3.04 -11.08
CA GLU A 704 -30.09 -2.46 -10.98
C GLU A 704 -31.12 -3.41 -11.59
N ALA A 705 -30.89 -3.93 -12.80
CA ALA A 705 -31.76 -4.90 -13.46
C ALA A 705 -31.89 -6.22 -12.68
N GLY A 706 -30.79 -6.70 -12.07
CA GLY A 706 -30.75 -7.92 -11.27
C GLY A 706 -31.48 -7.79 -9.93
N SER A 707 -31.48 -6.61 -9.35
CA SER A 707 -32.13 -6.32 -8.06
C SER A 707 -33.66 -6.18 -8.13
N ILE A 708 -34.25 -6.11 -9.34
CA ILE A 708 -35.70 -5.90 -9.52
C ILE A 708 -36.50 -7.11 -8.98
N ALA A 709 -37.21 -6.90 -7.87
CA ALA A 709 -38.21 -7.81 -7.33
C ALA A 709 -39.64 -7.39 -7.71
N LYS A 710 -40.50 -8.35 -8.10
CA LYS A 710 -41.95 -8.13 -8.28
C LYS A 710 -42.73 -9.22 -7.52
N PRO A 711 -42.90 -9.08 -6.19
CA PRO A 711 -43.53 -10.12 -5.35
C PRO A 711 -45.00 -10.35 -5.68
N ALA A 712 -45.70 -9.35 -6.22
CA ALA A 712 -47.12 -9.44 -6.60
C ALA A 712 -47.37 -10.15 -7.95
N LYS A 713 -46.33 -10.46 -8.74
CA LYS A 713 -46.46 -11.20 -10.01
C LYS A 713 -46.76 -12.68 -9.70
N LYS A 714 -47.47 -13.39 -10.59
CA LYS A 714 -47.68 -14.84 -10.49
C LYS A 714 -47.07 -15.56 -11.69
N PRO A 715 -45.97 -16.34 -11.52
CA PRO A 715 -45.20 -16.51 -10.28
C PRO A 715 -44.42 -15.23 -9.89
N PRO A 716 -44.05 -15.06 -8.61
CA PRO A 716 -43.28 -13.90 -8.14
C PRO A 716 -41.94 -13.77 -8.87
N LYS A 717 -41.57 -12.56 -9.26
CA LYS A 717 -40.22 -12.29 -9.76
C LYS A 717 -39.29 -12.04 -8.57
N VAL A 718 -38.31 -12.91 -8.38
CA VAL A 718 -37.23 -12.75 -7.38
C VAL A 718 -36.02 -12.05 -7.99
N PRO A 719 -35.21 -11.34 -7.19
CA PRO A 719 -33.90 -10.83 -7.64
C PRO A 719 -32.97 -11.95 -8.13
N LEU A 720 -32.04 -11.59 -9.01
CA LEU A 720 -31.02 -12.51 -9.52
C LEU A 720 -29.94 -12.74 -8.47
N THR A 721 -29.36 -13.93 -8.43
CA THR A 721 -28.14 -14.20 -7.65
C THR A 721 -26.92 -13.51 -8.29
N PRO A 722 -25.81 -13.30 -7.56
CA PRO A 722 -24.58 -12.76 -8.14
C PRO A 722 -24.09 -13.53 -9.37
N ASP A 723 -24.17 -14.86 -9.36
CA ASP A 723 -23.76 -15.69 -10.50
C ASP A 723 -24.67 -15.51 -11.71
N GLN A 724 -25.97 -15.34 -11.51
CA GLN A 724 -26.92 -15.05 -12.59
C GLN A 724 -26.69 -13.66 -13.19
N VAL A 725 -26.28 -12.67 -12.39
CA VAL A 725 -25.89 -11.34 -12.91
C VAL A 725 -24.63 -11.46 -13.77
N LYS A 726 -23.59 -12.16 -13.29
CA LYS A 726 -22.36 -12.41 -14.05
C LYS A 726 -22.60 -13.22 -15.33
N GLU A 727 -23.53 -14.17 -15.31
CA GLU A 727 -23.95 -14.92 -16.50
C GLU A 727 -24.61 -13.98 -17.52
N GLN A 728 -25.53 -13.12 -17.09
CA GLN A 728 -26.19 -12.15 -17.96
C GLN A 728 -25.21 -11.14 -18.58
N MET A 729 -24.23 -10.68 -17.79
CA MET A 729 -23.09 -9.91 -18.28
C MET A 729 -22.35 -10.68 -19.39
N THR A 730 -21.98 -11.93 -19.12
CA THR A 730 -21.25 -12.77 -20.08
C THR A 730 -22.03 -13.00 -21.38
N ASN A 731 -23.33 -13.25 -21.29
CA ASN A 731 -24.22 -13.44 -22.44
C ASN A 731 -24.26 -12.20 -23.33
N TRP A 732 -24.36 -11.00 -22.74
CA TRP A 732 -24.32 -9.77 -23.52
C TRP A 732 -22.97 -9.61 -24.23
N ALA A 733 -21.85 -9.68 -23.51
CA ALA A 733 -20.51 -9.48 -24.07
C ALA A 733 -20.15 -10.50 -25.15
N SER A 734 -20.43 -11.79 -24.92
CA SER A 734 -19.89 -12.86 -25.76
C SER A 734 -20.84 -13.36 -26.83
N VAL A 735 -22.16 -13.14 -26.68
CA VAL A 735 -23.16 -13.68 -27.62
C VAL A 735 -23.92 -12.57 -28.33
N VAL A 736 -24.58 -11.69 -27.58
CA VAL A 736 -25.56 -10.75 -28.15
C VAL A 736 -24.87 -9.56 -28.82
N LYS A 737 -23.90 -8.93 -28.14
CA LYS A 737 -23.14 -7.80 -28.68
C LYS A 737 -22.40 -8.16 -29.98
N PRO A 738 -21.71 -9.31 -30.09
CA PRO A 738 -21.04 -9.69 -31.35
C PRO A 738 -21.99 -10.05 -32.49
N ARG A 739 -23.11 -10.73 -32.22
CA ARG A 739 -24.05 -11.14 -33.28
C ARG A 739 -25.00 -10.01 -33.73
N GLY A 740 -25.18 -8.98 -32.91
CA GLY A 740 -25.97 -7.80 -33.24
C GLY A 740 -27.50 -7.94 -33.16
N TYR A 741 -28.02 -9.07 -32.65
CA TYR A 741 -29.47 -9.30 -32.48
C TYR A 741 -29.83 -10.02 -31.15
N PRO A 742 -31.04 -9.81 -30.59
CA PRO A 742 -31.48 -10.41 -29.31
C PRO A 742 -31.74 -11.93 -29.38
N TYR A 743 -31.83 -12.60 -28.21
CA TYR A 743 -32.02 -14.06 -28.15
C TYR A 743 -33.34 -14.56 -28.73
N LEU A 744 -34.36 -13.70 -28.73
CA LEU A 744 -35.68 -14.03 -29.28
C LEU A 744 -35.73 -14.02 -30.82
N PHE A 745 -34.63 -13.66 -31.49
CA PHE A 745 -34.54 -13.67 -32.94
C PHE A 745 -33.56 -14.75 -33.41
N GLU A 746 -33.96 -15.51 -34.43
CA GLU A 746 -33.18 -16.60 -35.00
C GLU A 746 -32.01 -16.10 -35.87
N SER A 747 -32.15 -14.90 -36.46
CA SER A 747 -31.16 -14.32 -37.36
C SER A 747 -31.17 -12.79 -37.35
N LEU A 748 -30.07 -12.20 -37.80
CA LEU A 748 -29.94 -10.75 -37.99
C LEU A 748 -30.97 -10.21 -38.98
N GLU A 749 -31.22 -10.91 -40.09
CA GLU A 749 -32.21 -10.52 -41.11
C GLU A 749 -33.63 -10.42 -40.55
N ARG A 750 -34.02 -11.40 -39.72
CA ARG A 750 -35.32 -11.39 -39.04
C ARG A 750 -35.42 -10.23 -38.06
N PHE A 751 -34.32 -9.89 -37.39
CA PHE A 751 -34.26 -8.75 -36.49
C PHE A 751 -34.31 -7.40 -37.22
N GLU A 752 -33.65 -7.26 -38.38
CA GLU A 752 -33.73 -6.04 -39.21
C GLU A 752 -35.14 -5.83 -39.77
N SER A 753 -35.82 -6.92 -40.15
CA SER A 753 -37.24 -6.86 -40.56
C SER A 753 -38.13 -6.38 -39.40
N PHE A 754 -37.86 -6.85 -38.19
CA PHE A 754 -38.55 -6.39 -36.97
C PHE A 754 -38.29 -4.91 -36.70
N LYS A 755 -37.04 -4.43 -36.80
CA LYS A 755 -36.70 -2.99 -36.69
C LYS A 755 -37.52 -2.13 -37.64
N GLY A 756 -37.62 -2.55 -38.90
CA GLY A 756 -38.42 -1.87 -39.92
C GLY A 756 -39.90 -1.78 -39.52
N ALA A 757 -40.47 -2.87 -39.01
CA ALA A 757 -41.85 -2.91 -38.54
C ALA A 757 -42.09 -1.99 -37.32
N VAL A 758 -41.17 -1.96 -36.36
CA VAL A 758 -41.24 -1.05 -35.20
C VAL A 758 -41.19 0.41 -35.65
N LYS A 759 -40.24 0.78 -36.52
CA LYS A 759 -40.14 2.15 -37.07
C LYS A 759 -41.41 2.56 -37.81
N GLY A 760 -41.99 1.63 -38.58
CA GLY A 760 -43.28 1.83 -39.25
C GLY A 760 -44.41 2.11 -38.26
N LEU A 761 -44.48 1.35 -37.17
CA LEU A 761 -45.50 1.53 -36.13
C LEU A 761 -45.35 2.87 -35.38
N VAL A 762 -44.12 3.21 -34.97
CA VAL A 762 -43.76 4.49 -34.33
C VAL A 762 -44.21 5.66 -35.22
N LYS A 763 -43.93 5.59 -36.53
CA LYS A 763 -44.33 6.60 -37.51
C LYS A 763 -45.85 6.63 -37.72
N LYS A 764 -46.51 5.48 -37.82
CA LYS A 764 -47.98 5.35 -37.99
C LYS A 764 -48.74 6.08 -36.88
N TYR A 765 -48.27 5.96 -35.64
CA TYR A 765 -48.89 6.59 -34.47
C TYR A 765 -48.35 7.98 -34.15
N GLY A 766 -47.40 8.50 -34.95
CA GLY A 766 -46.80 9.81 -34.77
C GLY A 766 -46.24 10.01 -33.38
N LEU A 767 -45.47 9.03 -32.89
CA LEU A 767 -44.73 9.17 -31.64
C LEU A 767 -43.68 10.29 -31.77
N PRO A 768 -43.26 10.90 -30.64
CA PRO A 768 -42.26 11.97 -30.64
C PRO A 768 -40.93 11.50 -31.23
N ASP A 769 -40.20 12.42 -31.86
CA ASP A 769 -38.87 12.13 -32.39
C ASP A 769 -37.90 11.83 -31.25
N GLY A 770 -37.14 10.75 -31.38
CA GLY A 770 -36.28 10.24 -30.30
C GLY A 770 -35.40 9.07 -30.73
N GLU A 771 -34.57 8.61 -29.79
CA GLU A 771 -33.72 7.45 -29.99
C GLU A 771 -34.48 6.16 -29.63
N LEU A 772 -34.73 5.35 -30.65
CA LEU A 772 -35.41 4.07 -30.49
C LEU A 772 -34.39 2.97 -30.19
N VAL A 773 -34.52 2.35 -29.01
CA VAL A 773 -33.64 1.26 -28.58
C VAL A 773 -34.44 0.08 -28.07
N LEU A 774 -33.86 -1.11 -28.21
CA LEU A 774 -34.29 -2.32 -27.56
C LEU A 774 -33.42 -2.55 -26.34
N GLN A 775 -34.04 -2.79 -25.20
CA GLN A 775 -33.38 -3.07 -23.93
C GLN A 775 -34.01 -4.31 -23.27
N GLY A 776 -33.67 -4.57 -22.01
CA GLY A 776 -34.35 -5.60 -21.23
C GLY A 776 -33.76 -7.00 -21.37
N SER A 777 -34.56 -8.00 -21.00
CA SER A 777 -34.04 -9.36 -20.75
C SER A 777 -33.61 -10.12 -22.00
N SER A 778 -34.19 -9.81 -23.16
CA SER A 778 -33.88 -10.45 -24.46
C SER A 778 -32.43 -10.22 -24.92
N LEU A 779 -31.74 -9.23 -24.35
CA LEU A 779 -30.31 -8.96 -24.59
C LEU A 779 -29.38 -9.68 -23.63
N ARG A 780 -29.90 -10.28 -22.56
CA ARG A 780 -29.10 -10.81 -21.44
C ARG A 780 -29.34 -12.29 -21.16
N THR A 781 -30.48 -12.84 -21.55
CA THR A 781 -30.81 -14.24 -21.29
C THR A 781 -31.61 -14.89 -22.44
N PRO A 782 -31.34 -16.17 -22.78
CA PRO A 782 -32.17 -16.94 -23.70
C PRO A 782 -33.56 -17.27 -23.14
N LEU A 783 -33.78 -17.08 -21.83
CA LEU A 783 -35.06 -17.32 -21.16
C LEU A 783 -36.01 -16.11 -21.20
N ALA A 784 -35.66 -15.07 -21.96
CA ALA A 784 -36.52 -13.92 -22.16
C ALA A 784 -37.88 -14.33 -22.74
N LYS A 785 -38.94 -13.60 -22.35
CA LYS A 785 -40.31 -13.88 -22.82
C LYS A 785 -40.81 -12.80 -23.78
N ASP A 786 -40.26 -11.61 -23.62
CA ASP A 786 -40.66 -10.37 -24.24
C ASP A 786 -39.45 -9.60 -24.76
N VAL A 787 -39.74 -8.67 -25.66
CA VAL A 787 -38.83 -7.65 -26.16
C VAL A 787 -39.28 -6.30 -25.60
N ASP A 788 -38.41 -5.66 -24.82
CA ASP A 788 -38.64 -4.31 -24.30
C ASP A 788 -38.05 -3.27 -25.26
N ILE A 789 -38.87 -2.36 -25.77
CA ILE A 789 -38.48 -1.26 -26.65
C ILE A 789 -38.74 0.07 -25.92
N ALA A 790 -37.74 0.92 -25.90
CA ALA A 790 -37.82 2.28 -25.40
C ALA A 790 -37.58 3.28 -26.53
N LEU A 791 -38.46 4.27 -26.62
CA LEU A 791 -38.24 5.48 -27.40
C LEU A 791 -37.81 6.59 -26.45
N PHE A 792 -36.51 6.88 -26.39
CA PHE A 792 -35.95 7.94 -25.55
C PHE A 792 -36.10 9.29 -26.23
N VAL A 793 -36.76 10.22 -25.55
CA VAL A 793 -36.97 11.59 -26.01
C VAL A 793 -36.44 12.59 -24.99
N SER A 794 -36.21 13.84 -25.40
CA SER A 794 -35.81 14.87 -24.44
C SER A 794 -36.86 15.05 -23.35
N ASP A 795 -36.45 15.45 -22.15
CA ASP A 795 -37.37 15.63 -21.02
C ASP A 795 -38.50 16.64 -21.34
N ALA A 796 -38.22 17.65 -22.18
CA ALA A 796 -39.20 18.61 -22.66
C ALA A 796 -40.22 17.99 -23.63
N GLU A 797 -39.76 17.19 -24.58
CA GLU A 797 -40.63 16.46 -25.51
C GLU A 797 -41.46 15.40 -24.80
N PHE A 798 -40.88 14.72 -23.80
CA PHE A 798 -41.59 13.78 -22.95
C PHE A 798 -42.76 14.46 -22.23
N ALA A 799 -42.53 15.61 -21.59
CA ALA A 799 -43.59 16.36 -20.90
C ALA A 799 -44.72 16.78 -21.84
N LYS A 800 -44.36 17.28 -23.04
CA LYS A 800 -45.35 17.62 -24.08
C LYS A 800 -46.17 16.39 -24.50
N TYR A 801 -45.50 15.26 -24.69
CA TYR A 801 -46.15 14.02 -25.10
C TYR A 801 -47.04 13.43 -23.99
N ALA A 802 -46.62 13.54 -22.72
CA ALA A 802 -47.40 13.14 -21.55
C ALA A 802 -48.74 13.89 -21.46
N GLU A 803 -48.75 15.20 -21.72
CA GLU A 803 -49.99 15.99 -21.76
C GLU A 803 -50.90 15.62 -22.93
N GLN A 804 -50.33 15.19 -24.07
CA GLN A 804 -51.11 14.63 -25.17
C GLN A 804 -51.78 13.31 -24.77
N CYS A 805 -51.06 12.42 -24.10
CA CYS A 805 -51.62 11.17 -23.55
C CYS A 805 -52.74 11.46 -22.53
N ARG A 806 -52.54 12.44 -21.63
CA ARG A 806 -53.55 12.88 -20.65
C ARG A 806 -54.81 13.40 -21.35
N SER A 807 -54.64 14.31 -22.31
CA SER A 807 -55.75 14.88 -23.09
C SER A 807 -56.49 13.79 -23.88
N GLY A 808 -55.75 12.84 -24.44
CA GLY A 808 -56.29 11.66 -25.10
C GLY A 808 -57.20 10.83 -24.19
N LEU A 809 -56.75 10.52 -22.97
CA LEU A 809 -57.57 9.80 -21.97
C LEU A 809 -58.84 10.56 -21.59
N LEU A 810 -58.73 11.87 -21.34
CA LEU A 810 -59.88 12.73 -20.99
C LEU A 810 -60.96 12.68 -22.08
N SER A 811 -60.56 12.65 -23.34
CA SER A 811 -61.49 12.65 -24.48
C SER A 811 -62.14 11.29 -24.79
N ARG A 812 -61.52 10.16 -24.41
CA ARG A 812 -61.97 8.81 -24.82
C ARG A 812 -62.54 7.94 -23.70
N VAL A 813 -62.27 8.27 -22.44
CA VAL A 813 -62.68 7.46 -21.27
C VAL A 813 -63.82 8.13 -20.54
N GLY A 814 -64.93 7.41 -20.32
CA GLY A 814 -66.04 7.87 -19.50
C GLY A 814 -65.67 8.06 -18.02
N ASP A 815 -66.43 8.91 -17.31
CA ASP A 815 -66.06 9.43 -15.98
C ASP A 815 -65.73 8.33 -14.94
N LYS A 816 -66.39 7.17 -15.02
CA LYS A 816 -66.24 6.06 -14.05
C LYS A 816 -64.85 5.40 -14.03
N ALA A 817 -64.14 5.36 -15.16
CA ALA A 817 -62.81 4.73 -15.26
C ALA A 817 -61.66 5.75 -15.35
N ARG A 818 -61.99 7.03 -15.58
CA ARG A 818 -61.04 8.11 -15.87
C ARG A 818 -60.08 8.38 -14.71
N ALA A 819 -60.57 8.43 -13.46
CA ALA A 819 -59.75 8.76 -12.29
C ALA A 819 -58.59 7.77 -12.10
N ASN A 820 -58.88 6.46 -12.10
CA ASN A 820 -57.87 5.42 -11.90
C ASN A 820 -56.83 5.38 -13.04
N LEU A 821 -57.26 5.65 -14.27
CA LEU A 821 -56.37 5.64 -15.43
C LEU A 821 -55.46 6.88 -15.47
N LEU A 822 -55.97 8.04 -15.04
CA LEU A 822 -55.15 9.23 -14.86
C LEU A 822 -54.14 9.06 -13.73
N GLU A 823 -54.55 8.51 -12.59
CA GLU A 823 -53.63 8.20 -11.49
C GLU A 823 -52.52 7.23 -11.93
N ALA A 824 -52.88 6.19 -12.69
CA ALA A 824 -51.91 5.25 -13.24
C ALA A 824 -50.95 5.90 -14.25
N LEU A 825 -51.45 6.79 -15.12
CA LEU A 825 -50.62 7.54 -16.05
C LEU A 825 -49.69 8.51 -15.31
N ASP A 826 -50.19 9.24 -14.31
CA ASP A 826 -49.42 10.20 -13.52
C ASP A 826 -48.27 9.54 -12.78
N LYS A 827 -48.51 8.33 -12.27
CA LYS A 827 -47.46 7.50 -11.71
C LYS A 827 -46.39 7.13 -12.74
N GLN A 828 -46.77 6.70 -13.94
CA GLN A 828 -45.79 6.37 -14.99
C GLN A 828 -44.99 7.61 -15.44
N ILE A 829 -45.64 8.77 -15.56
CA ILE A 829 -44.98 10.05 -15.88
C ILE A 829 -43.95 10.40 -14.80
N ALA A 830 -44.29 10.25 -13.52
CA ALA A 830 -43.37 10.46 -12.41
C ALA A 830 -42.17 9.50 -12.47
N ASP A 831 -42.43 8.22 -12.78
CA ASP A 831 -41.40 7.19 -12.99
C ASP A 831 -40.59 7.41 -14.28
N GLY A 832 -41.03 8.32 -15.16
CA GLY A 832 -40.30 8.75 -16.35
C GLY A 832 -40.55 7.93 -17.61
N TYR A 833 -41.68 7.24 -17.70
CA TYR A 833 -42.06 6.48 -18.89
C TYR A 833 -43.57 6.55 -19.16
N ILE A 834 -43.98 6.16 -20.36
CA ILE A 834 -45.38 5.98 -20.76
C ILE A 834 -45.46 4.67 -21.55
N SER A 835 -46.17 3.67 -21.03
CA SER A 835 -46.28 2.36 -21.66
C SER A 835 -47.22 2.35 -22.86
N LYS A 836 -47.11 1.32 -23.72
CA LYS A 836 -47.96 1.08 -24.90
C LYS A 836 -49.46 1.23 -24.67
N PHE A 837 -49.92 0.97 -23.45
CA PHE A 837 -51.33 1.13 -23.05
C PHE A 837 -51.82 2.59 -23.06
N PHE A 838 -50.93 3.56 -22.83
CA PHE A 838 -51.26 4.99 -22.78
C PHE A 838 -50.89 5.74 -24.06
N ILE A 839 -50.20 5.07 -24.99
CA ILE A 839 -49.77 5.60 -26.30
C ILE A 839 -50.95 5.78 -27.27
N ASP A 840 -52.14 5.29 -26.93
CA ASP A 840 -53.33 5.39 -27.79
C ASP A 840 -53.73 6.85 -28.08
N ARG A 841 -54.22 7.10 -29.30
CA ARG A 841 -54.82 8.38 -29.70
C ARG A 841 -56.35 8.29 -29.71
N PRO A 842 -57.07 9.40 -29.47
CA PRO A 842 -58.53 9.40 -29.38
C PRO A 842 -59.30 9.09 -30.69
N PHE A 843 -58.63 8.91 -31.84
CA PHE A 843 -59.28 8.74 -33.15
C PHE A 843 -58.66 7.65 -34.05
N ALA A 844 -57.86 6.74 -33.48
CA ALA A 844 -57.29 5.64 -34.27
C ALA A 844 -58.31 4.48 -34.41
N PRO A 845 -58.40 3.81 -35.58
CA PRO A 845 -59.34 2.70 -35.80
C PRO A 845 -59.00 1.43 -35.00
N ALA A 846 -57.76 1.34 -34.49
CA ALA A 846 -57.28 0.33 -33.55
C ALA A 846 -56.38 1.02 -32.50
N THR A 847 -56.21 0.41 -31.33
CA THR A 847 -55.26 0.87 -30.32
C THR A 847 -53.82 0.56 -30.75
N PHE A 848 -52.86 1.33 -30.23
CA PHE A 848 -51.44 1.08 -30.44
C PHE A 848 -51.07 -0.34 -30.00
N GLY A 849 -51.62 -0.81 -28.88
CA GLY A 849 -51.40 -2.15 -28.38
C GLY A 849 -51.91 -3.26 -29.33
N GLU A 850 -53.08 -3.07 -29.94
CA GLU A 850 -53.64 -4.02 -30.92
C GLU A 850 -52.81 -4.08 -32.20
N ASP A 851 -52.44 -2.92 -32.75
CA ASP A 851 -51.58 -2.85 -33.93
C ASP A 851 -50.17 -3.39 -33.64
N ALA A 852 -49.60 -3.09 -32.47
CA ALA A 852 -48.33 -3.66 -32.05
C ALA A 852 -48.40 -5.18 -32.02
N LYS A 853 -49.47 -5.76 -31.46
CA LYS A 853 -49.68 -7.20 -31.45
C LYS A 853 -49.81 -7.78 -32.86
N ALA A 854 -50.56 -7.12 -33.74
CA ALA A 854 -50.80 -7.61 -35.11
C ALA A 854 -49.56 -7.49 -36.02
N ILE A 855 -48.76 -6.44 -35.85
CA ILE A 855 -47.62 -6.10 -36.72
C ILE A 855 -46.31 -6.70 -36.17
N LEU A 856 -46.17 -6.79 -34.86
CA LEU A 856 -44.95 -7.25 -34.20
C LEU A 856 -45.14 -8.64 -33.60
N ASP A 857 -46.11 -8.82 -32.70
CA ASP A 857 -46.13 -10.04 -31.91
C ASP A 857 -46.49 -11.30 -32.71
N VAL A 858 -47.52 -11.20 -33.57
CA VAL A 858 -47.99 -12.33 -34.39
C VAL A 858 -46.98 -12.72 -35.48
N PRO A 859 -46.45 -11.81 -36.32
CA PRO A 859 -45.57 -12.19 -37.42
C PRO A 859 -44.19 -12.66 -36.93
N PHE A 860 -43.68 -12.03 -35.86
CA PHE A 860 -42.35 -12.34 -35.35
C PHE A 860 -42.35 -13.41 -34.26
N LYS A 861 -43.53 -13.73 -33.69
CA LYS A 861 -43.73 -14.70 -32.58
C LYS A 861 -42.99 -14.30 -31.30
N VAL A 862 -43.01 -13.00 -30.98
CA VAL A 862 -42.36 -12.42 -29.79
C VAL A 862 -43.33 -11.47 -29.10
N GLU A 863 -43.43 -11.46 -27.78
CA GLU A 863 -44.24 -10.45 -27.09
C GLU A 863 -43.46 -9.12 -27.04
N THR A 864 -44.08 -8.00 -27.42
CA THR A 864 -43.39 -6.71 -27.51
C THR A 864 -43.98 -5.68 -26.56
N ASP A 865 -43.16 -5.15 -25.65
CA ASP A 865 -43.50 -4.03 -24.78
C ASP A 865 -42.79 -2.76 -25.28
N ILE A 866 -43.57 -1.73 -25.62
CA ILE A 866 -43.05 -0.46 -26.13
C ILE A 866 -43.40 0.65 -25.14
N SER A 867 -42.43 1.50 -24.81
CA SER A 867 -42.65 2.67 -23.97
C SER A 867 -41.95 3.91 -24.54
N VAL A 868 -42.57 5.07 -24.36
CA VAL A 868 -41.88 6.36 -24.52
C VAL A 868 -41.24 6.70 -23.18
N MET A 869 -39.96 7.09 -23.18
CA MET A 869 -39.19 7.33 -21.95
C MET A 869 -38.48 8.68 -22.01
N LYS A 870 -38.38 9.36 -20.88
CA LYS A 870 -37.51 10.53 -20.77
C LYS A 870 -36.04 10.10 -20.84
N ALA A 871 -35.19 10.88 -21.48
CA ALA A 871 -33.76 10.59 -21.60
C ALA A 871 -33.07 10.46 -20.22
N SER A 872 -33.55 11.20 -19.22
CA SER A 872 -33.08 11.13 -17.83
C SER A 872 -33.68 9.98 -16.99
N SER A 873 -34.41 9.04 -17.62
CA SER A 873 -35.13 7.99 -16.88
C SER A 873 -34.17 7.05 -16.16
N LYS A 874 -34.50 6.72 -14.91
CA LYS A 874 -33.79 5.69 -14.13
C LYS A 874 -33.96 4.28 -14.71
N LEU A 875 -34.91 4.12 -15.64
CA LEU A 875 -35.18 2.86 -16.34
C LEU A 875 -34.36 2.74 -17.64
N ALA A 876 -33.51 3.72 -17.95
CA ALA A 876 -32.58 3.66 -19.07
C ALA A 876 -31.35 2.81 -18.72
N LEU A 877 -31.52 1.50 -18.79
CA LEU A 877 -30.54 0.51 -18.35
C LEU A 877 -29.81 -0.14 -19.53
N SER A 878 -28.49 -0.23 -19.45
CA SER A 878 -27.67 -1.07 -20.32
C SER A 878 -27.87 -2.57 -20.03
N PRO A 879 -27.56 -3.45 -21.00
CA PRO A 879 -27.26 -3.15 -22.40
C PRO A 879 -28.50 -2.76 -23.21
N ALA A 880 -28.27 -2.04 -24.32
CA ALA A 880 -29.30 -1.68 -25.28
C ALA A 880 -28.78 -1.82 -26.72
N LEU A 881 -29.67 -2.15 -27.65
CA LEU A 881 -29.42 -2.15 -29.10
C LEU A 881 -30.23 -1.05 -29.77
N LYS A 882 -29.58 -0.22 -30.59
CA LYS A 882 -30.29 0.77 -31.40
C LYS A 882 -31.11 0.09 -32.49
N LEU A 883 -32.33 0.57 -32.70
CA LEU A 883 -33.25 0.04 -33.72
C LEU A 883 -33.23 0.83 -35.01
#